data_AF-A0A9D8SW50-F1
#
_entry.id   AF-A0A9D8SW50-F1
#
_cell.length_a   1.000
_cell.length_b   1.000
_cell.length_c   1.000
_cell.angle_alpha   90.00
_cell.angle_beta   90.00
_cell.angle_gamma   90.00
#
_symmetry.space_group_name_H-M   'P 1'
#
loop_
_entity.id
_entity.type
_entity.pdbx_description
1 polymer ?
#
loop_
_entity_poly.entity_id
_entity_poly.type
_entity_poly.pdbx_seq_one_letter_code
_entity_poly.pdbx_strand_id
1 'polypeptide(L)'
;MRHITTLLTLMVLFVTSLFATPAAKEGITSTISYTATEKLKFENKEAFGLKIAAHKYDKATLVGTIQFEGEIKTIAEKTFYGMLSLESIAFPDCVTTIGKSALSGCKNLTNVTLGSGVTTLREAALFDCNKLESINIPNGVTSIEANVFGQCSSLKSVTLPETLKHIGYRAFYNCTKLKKITLPNSVTTIQSEAFSGCENLMNITIPNGIKKIDSETFSNCKRLSSINIPNSVLTIGTHAFKNCSGLRNITIPNSVTSVASNSFSGCTGLENVTTDSKASLSALVRRNDVVYNDKLGSFNLVLGESINDIGSTFLSCGNVKSLILPNSITSIGSYAFNGSSSIKSITIPDSVTEIGNCAFEYCNNLTTVIIGNGVRSIGLNAFEYCSNLTNITIGKNLNTITDNPFFGCNIKNVTTDNIEALKHLLKEVYNFKINAVLGNCITEIADEYFKGYENLLSIDIPGSVTRIGKYAFHECENLQRVTLHDGIKVIDEKAFLFCISLGSISIPDSVTTIGAEALANCFELKSVKLPENLTTIEFHLVGECSNLKQITIPDSVTKIEDLAFGKCSMLESVTMSKNVTYIGSEAFLWCENLQTITIPKGVTDIGEGAFYGCTSLASLTIPDSVTMIEDNAFANCTSLTSVTIPNSVTKIRDYTFADCTSLTSVTIPNSVTTIGDCAFENCTSLTSVTIPNSVTTIGVCAFVWCEKLQTITIPKGVTYIGDSAFSGCDGMSHITMECAAPPKINEDSIPEETTIYVPAGSKVKYLNSMWSRYRNYIQER
;
A
#
# COMPACT_ATOMS: atom_id res chain seq x y z
N MET A 1 -68.17 -32.48 -18.74
CA MET A 1 -68.34 -33.82 -18.13
C MET A 1 -68.17 -33.69 -16.61
N ARG A 2 -69.11 -34.24 -15.80
CA ARG A 2 -68.98 -34.70 -14.38
C ARG A 2 -68.59 -33.65 -13.29
N HIS A 3 -69.34 -33.41 -12.19
CA HIS A 3 -69.56 -34.15 -10.90
C HIS A 3 -68.40 -33.99 -9.87
N ILE A 4 -68.55 -34.01 -8.52
CA ILE A 4 -69.63 -34.29 -7.52
C ILE A 4 -69.33 -33.45 -6.22
N THR A 5 -70.25 -32.70 -5.57
CA THR A 5 -71.23 -33.00 -4.47
C THR A 5 -70.70 -33.20 -3.01
N THR A 6 -71.11 -32.32 -2.04
CA THR A 6 -71.39 -32.52 -0.57
C THR A 6 -70.29 -33.03 0.43
N LEU A 7 -70.31 -32.86 1.78
CA LEU A 7 -71.36 -33.02 2.84
C LEU A 7 -70.87 -32.70 4.31
N LEU A 8 -71.76 -32.32 5.26
CA LEU A 8 -71.82 -32.60 6.76
C LEU A 8 -70.67 -32.14 7.76
N THR A 9 -70.80 -31.98 9.11
CA THR A 9 -71.79 -32.36 10.19
C THR A 9 -71.71 -31.53 11.53
N LEU A 10 -72.86 -31.37 12.24
CA LEU A 10 -73.26 -31.27 13.70
C LEU A 10 -72.25 -31.19 14.91
N MET A 11 -72.58 -30.93 16.21
CA MET A 11 -73.69 -30.32 17.04
C MET A 11 -73.43 -30.54 18.59
N VAL A 12 -74.35 -30.12 19.51
CA VAL A 12 -74.59 -30.47 20.97
C VAL A 12 -74.46 -29.26 21.94
N LEU A 13 -75.52 -28.64 22.51
CA LEU A 13 -76.44 -28.97 23.67
C LEU A 13 -75.77 -28.95 25.08
N PHE A 14 -76.35 -28.54 26.24
CA PHE A 14 -77.40 -27.57 26.68
C PHE A 14 -77.46 -27.57 28.27
N VAL A 15 -78.17 -26.65 28.96
CA VAL A 15 -78.54 -26.64 30.44
C VAL A 15 -77.39 -26.23 31.42
N THR A 16 -77.50 -25.42 32.51
CA THR A 16 -78.57 -24.70 33.27
C THR A 16 -78.12 -23.33 33.86
N SER A 17 -79.09 -22.49 34.26
CA SER A 17 -79.08 -21.28 35.14
C SER A 17 -77.93 -21.09 36.17
N LEU A 18 -77.49 -19.86 36.52
CA LEU A 18 -78.23 -18.85 37.32
C LEU A 18 -77.49 -17.47 37.43
N PHE A 19 -78.23 -16.37 37.60
CA PHE A 19 -77.85 -14.99 38.01
C PHE A 19 -76.98 -14.03 37.13
N ALA A 20 -77.53 -12.82 37.00
CA ALA A 20 -76.90 -11.48 36.82
C ALA A 20 -76.20 -11.10 35.50
N THR A 21 -76.31 -9.81 35.17
CA THR A 21 -75.90 -9.08 33.94
C THR A 21 -74.39 -9.13 33.67
N PRO A 22 -73.94 -9.10 32.39
CA PRO A 22 -73.88 -7.85 31.62
C PRO A 22 -74.33 -7.94 30.15
N ALA A 23 -74.43 -6.76 29.52
CA ALA A 23 -75.07 -6.54 28.21
C ALA A 23 -74.28 -7.12 27.01
N ALA A 24 -75.02 -7.74 26.09
CA ALA A 24 -74.53 -8.11 24.77
C ALA A 24 -74.99 -7.09 23.70
N LYS A 25 -74.08 -6.73 22.79
CA LYS A 25 -74.47 -6.25 21.46
C LYS A 25 -75.16 -7.40 20.73
N GLU A 26 -76.28 -7.13 20.06
CA GLU A 26 -76.33 -7.14 18.59
C GLU A 26 -77.73 -6.71 18.12
N GLY A 27 -77.80 -5.50 17.57
CA GLY A 27 -79.00 -4.93 16.96
C GLY A 27 -78.73 -4.63 15.49
N ILE A 28 -79.04 -5.62 14.65
CA ILE A 28 -79.46 -5.51 13.24
C ILE A 28 -79.15 -4.16 12.57
N THR A 29 -78.16 -4.13 11.68
CA THR A 29 -78.12 -3.14 10.59
C THR A 29 -78.44 -3.85 9.29
N SER A 30 -79.75 -3.90 8.98
CA SER A 30 -80.24 -4.19 7.64
C SER A 30 -79.60 -3.20 6.66
N THR A 31 -78.86 -3.71 5.69
CA THR A 31 -78.20 -2.89 4.66
C THR A 31 -79.25 -2.33 3.70
N ILE A 32 -79.86 -1.20 4.04
CA ILE A 32 -80.69 -0.44 3.11
C ILE A 32 -79.75 0.37 2.22
N SER A 33 -79.43 -0.19 1.06
CA SER A 33 -78.64 0.46 0.02
C SER A 33 -79.46 1.55 -0.67
N TYR A 34 -79.22 2.82 -0.32
CA TYR A 34 -79.73 3.97 -1.07
C TYR A 34 -78.73 4.38 -2.15
N THR A 35 -79.07 4.19 -3.43
CA THR A 35 -78.41 4.90 -4.54
C THR A 35 -79.10 6.25 -4.73
N ALA A 36 -78.63 7.27 -4.02
CA ALA A 36 -79.17 8.63 -4.09
C ALA A 36 -78.10 9.65 -4.46
N THR A 37 -78.07 10.06 -5.73
CA THR A 37 -77.47 11.35 -6.12
C THR A 37 -78.40 12.47 -5.66
N GLU A 38 -78.22 12.96 -4.43
CA GLU A 38 -78.92 14.16 -3.98
C GLU A 38 -78.38 15.39 -4.71
N LYS A 39 -79.22 15.95 -5.60
CA LYS A 39 -78.98 17.24 -6.22
C LYS A 39 -79.31 18.36 -5.23
N LEU A 40 -78.29 19.10 -4.79
CA LEU A 40 -78.53 20.35 -4.06
C LEU A 40 -79.11 21.38 -5.03
N LYS A 41 -80.40 21.71 -4.87
CA LYS A 41 -81.04 22.85 -5.53
C LYS A 41 -80.74 24.13 -4.77
N PHE A 42 -80.25 25.15 -5.47
CA PHE A 42 -79.89 26.44 -4.89
C PHE A 42 -80.92 27.52 -5.25
N GLU A 43 -81.88 27.74 -4.36
CA GLU A 43 -82.90 28.79 -4.52
C GLU A 43 -82.42 30.15 -3.98
N ASN A 44 -81.68 30.89 -4.81
CA ASN A 44 -81.97 32.30 -5.15
C ASN A 44 -80.86 32.94 -6.00
N LYS A 45 -81.29 33.76 -6.97
CA LYS A 45 -80.42 34.71 -7.68
C LYS A 45 -80.55 36.08 -7.02
N GLU A 46 -79.61 36.45 -6.15
CA GLU A 46 -79.19 37.86 -5.99
C GLU A 46 -77.92 37.99 -5.13
N ALA A 47 -77.19 39.09 -5.36
CA ALA A 47 -76.01 39.64 -4.68
C ALA A 47 -75.23 38.80 -3.63
N PHE A 48 -73.92 38.63 -3.88
CA PHE A 48 -72.85 38.44 -2.87
C PHE A 48 -73.16 37.53 -1.67
N GLY A 49 -73.14 36.21 -1.91
CA GLY A 49 -72.89 35.22 -0.86
C GLY A 49 -74.06 34.28 -0.57
N LEU A 50 -74.22 33.29 -1.44
CA LEU A 50 -74.96 32.06 -1.13
C LEU A 50 -74.28 31.33 0.05
N LYS A 51 -74.74 31.61 1.27
CA LYS A 51 -74.41 30.82 2.45
C LYS A 51 -75.13 29.47 2.37
N ILE A 52 -74.40 28.42 2.01
CA ILE A 52 -74.83 27.05 2.29
C ILE A 52 -74.72 26.84 3.80
N ALA A 53 -75.82 27.11 4.51
CA ALA A 53 -75.97 26.69 5.90
C ALA A 53 -76.30 25.19 5.93
N ALA A 54 -75.27 24.35 5.97
CA ALA A 54 -75.41 22.90 6.10
C ALA A 54 -76.18 22.45 7.37
N HIS A 55 -76.49 23.39 8.28
CA HIS A 55 -77.38 23.22 9.43
C HIS A 55 -78.78 22.64 9.15
N LYS A 56 -79.20 22.52 7.88
CA LYS A 56 -80.49 21.92 7.50
C LYS A 56 -80.43 20.41 7.16
N TYR A 57 -79.23 19.82 7.09
CA TYR A 57 -79.04 18.39 6.87
C TYR A 57 -78.32 17.81 8.08
N ASP A 58 -78.90 16.77 8.68
CA ASP A 58 -78.29 16.12 9.85
C ASP A 58 -76.94 15.51 9.45
N LYS A 59 -75.97 15.51 10.36
CA LYS A 59 -74.56 15.14 10.10
C LYS A 59 -74.38 13.64 9.78
N ALA A 60 -75.47 12.89 9.70
CA ALA A 60 -75.52 11.45 9.53
C ALA A 60 -76.10 10.98 8.17
N THR A 61 -76.71 11.85 7.35
CA THR A 61 -77.64 11.39 6.29
C THR A 61 -77.14 11.50 4.85
N LEU A 62 -76.13 12.33 4.55
CA LEU A 62 -75.71 12.60 3.16
C LEU A 62 -74.62 11.61 2.69
N VAL A 63 -75.01 10.42 2.24
CA VAL A 63 -74.11 9.40 1.66
C VAL A 63 -74.22 9.45 0.13
N GLY A 64 -73.25 10.08 -0.54
CA GLY A 64 -73.24 10.14 -2.01
C GLY A 64 -72.33 11.22 -2.61
N THR A 65 -72.45 11.40 -3.93
CA THR A 65 -71.76 12.45 -4.71
C THR A 65 -72.60 13.72 -4.75
N ILE A 66 -72.04 14.84 -4.29
CA ILE A 66 -72.69 16.16 -4.43
C ILE A 66 -72.38 16.74 -5.82
N GLN A 67 -73.43 17.12 -6.54
CA GLN A 67 -73.37 17.92 -7.78
C GLN A 67 -74.11 19.26 -7.60
N PHE A 68 -73.60 20.30 -8.26
CA PHE A 68 -74.13 21.67 -8.16
C PHE A 68 -74.91 22.07 -9.41
N GLU A 69 -76.10 22.68 -9.23
CA GLU A 69 -76.86 23.33 -10.31
C GLU A 69 -76.86 24.87 -10.09
N GLY A 70 -76.26 25.64 -11.00
CA GLY A 70 -76.28 27.13 -10.99
C GLY A 70 -74.91 27.82 -11.05
N GLU A 71 -74.90 29.16 -11.08
CA GLU A 71 -73.69 30.00 -11.19
C GLU A 71 -72.96 30.23 -9.85
N ILE A 72 -72.63 29.16 -9.13
CA ILE A 72 -71.95 29.29 -7.83
C ILE A 72 -70.49 29.70 -8.06
N LYS A 73 -70.14 30.92 -7.65
CA LYS A 73 -68.76 31.46 -7.75
C LYS A 73 -67.87 31.07 -6.56
N THR A 74 -68.43 30.99 -5.36
CA THR A 74 -67.66 30.81 -4.11
C THR A 74 -68.33 29.78 -3.23
N ILE A 75 -67.55 28.81 -2.76
CA ILE A 75 -67.92 27.92 -1.65
C ILE A 75 -67.53 28.61 -0.35
N ALA A 76 -68.49 28.83 0.55
CA ALA A 76 -68.28 29.59 1.78
C ALA A 76 -67.36 28.86 2.79
N GLU A 77 -66.83 29.61 3.77
CA GLU A 77 -66.11 29.02 4.90
C GLU A 77 -66.94 27.92 5.58
N LYS A 78 -66.28 26.80 5.92
CA LYS A 78 -66.85 25.66 6.65
C LYS A 78 -68.10 25.00 6.03
N THR A 79 -68.39 25.23 4.76
CA THR A 79 -69.59 24.72 4.06
C THR A 79 -69.89 23.23 4.32
N PHE A 80 -68.89 22.37 4.20
CA PHE A 80 -68.97 20.92 4.43
C PHE A 80 -68.14 20.47 5.64
N TYR A 81 -67.87 21.37 6.60
CA TYR A 81 -66.94 21.12 7.71
C TYR A 81 -67.36 19.92 8.57
N GLY A 82 -66.45 18.95 8.70
CA GLY A 82 -66.64 17.75 9.50
C GLY A 82 -67.71 16.78 8.98
N MET A 83 -68.09 16.87 7.70
CA MET A 83 -69.06 15.95 7.09
C MET A 83 -68.45 14.56 6.89
N LEU A 84 -68.64 13.70 7.90
CA LEU A 84 -68.14 12.33 7.90
C LEU A 84 -68.81 11.43 6.86
N SER A 85 -69.97 11.81 6.31
CA SER A 85 -70.69 11.02 5.29
C SER A 85 -70.27 11.34 3.85
N LEU A 86 -69.53 12.43 3.61
CA LEU A 86 -69.17 12.88 2.27
C LEU A 86 -68.03 12.04 1.68
N GLU A 87 -68.32 11.28 0.62
CA GLU A 87 -67.35 10.40 -0.05
C GLU A 87 -66.75 11.00 -1.33
N SER A 88 -67.51 11.83 -2.06
CA SER A 88 -67.04 12.48 -3.29
C SER A 88 -67.77 13.80 -3.59
N ILE A 89 -67.07 14.73 -4.23
CA ILE A 89 -67.63 16.04 -4.61
C ILE A 89 -66.95 16.57 -5.87
N ALA A 90 -67.73 17.21 -6.74
CA ALA A 90 -67.24 17.82 -7.97
C ALA A 90 -67.72 19.27 -8.09
N PHE A 91 -66.78 20.21 -8.09
CA PHE A 91 -67.04 21.63 -8.25
C PHE A 91 -67.02 22.00 -9.75
N PRO A 92 -68.08 22.62 -10.30
CA PRO A 92 -68.13 23.01 -11.71
C PRO A 92 -67.21 24.19 -12.04
N ASP A 93 -66.91 24.38 -13.32
CA ASP A 93 -66.00 25.42 -13.83
C ASP A 93 -66.42 26.86 -13.49
N CYS A 94 -67.67 27.09 -13.07
CA CYS A 94 -68.11 28.41 -12.61
C CYS A 94 -67.55 28.81 -11.23
N VAL A 95 -67.13 27.84 -10.41
CA VAL A 95 -66.56 28.06 -9.06
C VAL A 95 -65.13 28.57 -9.17
N THR A 96 -64.87 29.74 -8.60
CA THR A 96 -63.54 30.36 -8.57
C THR A 96 -62.83 30.19 -7.22
N THR A 97 -63.59 30.08 -6.13
CA THR A 97 -63.05 30.08 -4.75
C THR A 97 -63.59 28.93 -3.91
N ILE A 98 -62.69 28.15 -3.32
CA ILE A 98 -62.99 27.23 -2.21
C ILE A 98 -62.60 27.92 -0.89
N GLY A 99 -63.59 28.20 -0.04
CA GLY A 99 -63.44 28.96 1.19
C GLY A 99 -62.68 28.27 2.32
N LYS A 100 -62.38 29.03 3.38
CA LYS A 100 -61.61 28.57 4.53
C LYS A 100 -62.25 27.33 5.16
N SER A 101 -61.46 26.29 5.41
CA SER A 101 -61.93 25.02 6.00
C SER A 101 -63.15 24.39 5.30
N ALA A 102 -63.42 24.70 4.03
CA ALA A 102 -64.70 24.36 3.37
C ALA A 102 -65.03 22.87 3.34
N LEU A 103 -64.03 21.99 3.19
CA LEU A 103 -64.15 20.53 3.28
C LEU A 103 -63.34 19.94 4.46
N SER A 104 -62.88 20.78 5.38
CA SER A 104 -62.02 20.34 6.48
C SER A 104 -62.71 19.28 7.35
N GLY A 105 -62.04 18.18 7.63
CA GLY A 105 -62.56 17.07 8.42
C GLY A 105 -63.55 16.15 7.70
N CYS A 106 -63.66 16.21 6.36
CA CYS A 106 -64.40 15.23 5.57
C CYS A 106 -63.64 13.90 5.49
N LYS A 107 -63.57 13.14 6.59
CA LYS A 107 -62.66 12.00 6.74
C LYS A 107 -62.89 10.84 5.78
N ASN A 108 -64.11 10.72 5.23
CA ASN A 108 -64.45 9.70 4.23
C ASN A 108 -64.29 10.15 2.77
N LEU A 109 -63.91 11.41 2.54
CA LEU A 109 -63.78 11.98 1.19
C LEU A 109 -62.63 11.31 0.43
N THR A 110 -62.96 10.60 -0.65
CA THR A 110 -62.02 9.86 -1.50
C THR A 110 -61.61 10.63 -2.75
N ASN A 111 -62.53 11.42 -3.31
CA ASN A 111 -62.36 12.13 -4.57
C ASN A 111 -62.88 13.58 -4.49
N VAL A 112 -62.06 14.53 -4.94
CA VAL A 112 -62.44 15.94 -5.14
C VAL A 112 -62.08 16.36 -6.55
N THR A 113 -63.08 16.70 -7.34
CA THR A 113 -62.87 17.32 -8.66
C THR A 113 -63.01 18.83 -8.54
N LEU A 114 -61.95 19.57 -8.89
CA LEU A 114 -61.94 21.03 -8.97
C LEU A 114 -62.14 21.47 -10.43
N GLY A 115 -63.16 22.28 -10.69
CA GLY A 115 -63.39 22.88 -12.00
C GLY A 115 -62.24 23.79 -12.43
N SER A 116 -62.05 23.94 -13.73
CA SER A 116 -60.97 24.72 -14.36
C SER A 116 -60.94 26.19 -13.95
N GLY A 117 -62.10 26.75 -13.57
CA GLY A 117 -62.23 28.13 -13.08
C GLY A 117 -61.74 28.37 -11.64
N VAL A 118 -61.39 27.33 -10.87
CA VAL A 118 -60.91 27.51 -9.49
C VAL A 118 -59.53 28.19 -9.51
N THR A 119 -59.48 29.41 -8.99
CA THR A 119 -58.25 30.22 -8.84
C THR A 119 -57.75 30.28 -7.41
N THR A 120 -58.54 29.81 -6.43
CA THR A 120 -58.25 30.04 -5.01
C THR A 120 -58.72 28.89 -4.14
N LEU A 121 -57.75 28.30 -3.41
CA LEU A 121 -57.97 27.36 -2.31
C LEU A 121 -57.55 28.05 -1.00
N ARG A 122 -58.52 28.41 -0.17
CA ARG A 122 -58.24 29.11 1.09
C ARG A 122 -57.67 28.20 2.18
N GLU A 123 -57.11 28.80 3.21
CA GLU A 123 -56.61 28.15 4.43
C GLU A 123 -57.44 26.94 4.86
N ALA A 124 -56.78 25.81 5.07
CA ALA A 124 -57.36 24.53 5.52
C ALA A 124 -58.52 23.98 4.66
N ALA A 125 -58.71 24.44 3.41
CA ALA A 125 -59.87 24.08 2.58
C ALA A 125 -60.15 22.57 2.46
N LEU A 126 -59.12 21.70 2.47
CA LEU A 126 -59.24 20.24 2.45
C LEU A 126 -58.49 19.55 3.62
N PHE A 127 -58.30 20.25 4.74
CA PHE A 127 -57.59 19.71 5.91
C PHE A 127 -58.27 18.44 6.49
N ASP A 128 -57.50 17.47 7.00
CA ASP A 128 -58.00 16.25 7.67
C ASP A 128 -58.93 15.38 6.77
N CYS A 129 -58.79 15.46 5.44
CA CYS A 129 -59.48 14.61 4.46
C CYS A 129 -58.76 13.25 4.32
N ASN A 130 -58.81 12.44 5.38
CA ASN A 130 -57.97 11.24 5.54
C ASN A 130 -58.06 10.15 4.46
N LYS A 131 -59.12 10.09 3.65
CA LYS A 131 -59.28 9.13 2.55
C LYS A 131 -58.96 9.70 1.16
N LEU A 132 -58.63 10.99 1.03
CA LEU A 132 -58.36 11.61 -0.27
C LEU A 132 -57.05 11.06 -0.83
N GLU A 133 -57.10 10.31 -1.94
CA GLU A 133 -55.93 9.64 -2.49
C GLU A 133 -55.17 10.48 -3.52
N SER A 134 -55.88 11.32 -4.28
CA SER A 134 -55.30 12.17 -5.32
C SER A 134 -56.13 13.43 -5.55
N ILE A 135 -55.48 14.52 -5.94
CA ILE A 135 -56.16 15.74 -6.41
C ILE A 135 -55.37 16.43 -7.52
N ASN A 136 -56.10 17.00 -8.48
CA ASN A 136 -55.55 17.84 -9.54
C ASN A 136 -55.87 19.30 -9.22
N ILE A 137 -54.86 20.15 -9.15
CA ILE A 137 -54.99 21.57 -8.84
C ILE A 137 -55.06 22.37 -10.16
N PRO A 138 -56.15 23.12 -10.45
CA PRO A 138 -56.32 23.80 -11.73
C PRO A 138 -55.29 24.91 -12.00
N ASN A 139 -55.06 25.19 -13.29
CA ASN A 139 -54.11 26.19 -13.78
C ASN A 139 -54.36 27.63 -13.29
N GLY A 140 -55.56 27.94 -12.79
CA GLY A 140 -55.87 29.23 -12.16
C GLY A 140 -55.26 29.42 -10.77
N VAL A 141 -54.81 28.36 -10.09
CA VAL A 141 -54.35 28.41 -8.69
C VAL A 141 -52.88 28.81 -8.61
N THR A 142 -52.61 30.06 -8.22
CA THR A 142 -51.23 30.57 -8.07
C THR A 142 -50.64 30.38 -6.66
N SER A 143 -51.43 29.92 -5.68
CA SER A 143 -51.01 29.73 -4.29
C SER A 143 -51.78 28.59 -3.63
N ILE A 144 -51.09 27.75 -2.86
CA ILE A 144 -51.69 26.83 -1.89
C ILE A 144 -51.52 27.47 -0.51
N GLU A 145 -52.61 27.94 0.08
CA GLU A 145 -52.62 28.56 1.41
C GLU A 145 -52.30 27.57 2.55
N ALA A 146 -52.17 28.09 3.77
CA ALA A 146 -51.78 27.29 4.92
C ALA A 146 -52.75 26.12 5.20
N ASN A 147 -52.20 24.97 5.58
CA ASN A 147 -52.93 23.74 5.94
C ASN A 147 -53.89 23.17 4.86
N VAL A 148 -53.90 23.63 3.60
CA VAL A 148 -54.93 23.23 2.60
C VAL A 148 -55.07 21.70 2.47
N PHE A 149 -53.97 20.94 2.42
CA PHE A 149 -53.94 19.47 2.42
C PHE A 149 -53.34 18.89 3.71
N GLY A 150 -53.24 19.69 4.78
CA GLY A 150 -52.73 19.22 6.06
C GLY A 150 -53.56 18.04 6.60
N GLN A 151 -52.89 17.03 7.13
CA GLN A 151 -53.46 15.76 7.59
C GLN A 151 -54.23 14.95 6.53
N CYS A 152 -54.02 15.18 5.23
CA CYS A 152 -54.51 14.28 4.17
C CYS A 152 -53.68 12.99 4.11
N SER A 153 -53.78 12.17 5.15
CA SER A 153 -52.88 11.03 5.38
C SER A 153 -52.88 9.96 4.27
N SER A 154 -53.97 9.80 3.51
CA SER A 154 -54.01 8.87 2.37
C SER A 154 -53.54 9.46 1.03
N LEU A 155 -53.17 10.74 0.96
CA LEU A 155 -52.82 11.43 -0.28
C LEU A 155 -51.54 10.83 -0.89
N LYS A 156 -51.66 10.20 -2.07
CA LYS A 156 -50.57 9.50 -2.78
C LYS A 156 -49.87 10.40 -3.79
N SER A 157 -50.63 11.31 -4.43
CA SER A 157 -50.20 12.15 -5.54
C SER A 157 -50.99 13.46 -5.62
N VAL A 158 -50.31 14.55 -5.98
CA VAL A 158 -50.92 15.87 -6.21
C VAL A 158 -50.37 16.43 -7.52
N THR A 159 -51.25 16.82 -8.44
CA THR A 159 -50.86 17.51 -9.67
C THR A 159 -50.91 19.01 -9.43
N LEU A 160 -49.75 19.69 -9.48
CA LEU A 160 -49.62 21.14 -9.29
C LEU A 160 -49.56 21.86 -10.65
N PRO A 161 -50.12 23.08 -10.78
CA PRO A 161 -50.06 23.83 -12.02
C PRO A 161 -48.75 24.62 -12.17
N GLU A 162 -48.27 24.79 -13.39
CA GLU A 162 -47.07 25.60 -13.72
C GLU A 162 -47.21 27.11 -13.40
N THR A 163 -48.39 27.54 -12.94
CA THR A 163 -48.66 28.91 -12.46
C THR A 163 -48.47 29.07 -10.95
N LEU A 164 -48.22 27.99 -10.22
CA LEU A 164 -48.10 27.99 -8.76
C LEU A 164 -46.82 28.72 -8.31
N LYS A 165 -46.97 29.75 -7.49
CA LYS A 165 -45.85 30.56 -6.95
C LYS A 165 -45.54 30.27 -5.49
N HIS A 166 -46.54 29.89 -4.71
CA HIS A 166 -46.44 29.84 -3.24
C HIS A 166 -47.03 28.55 -2.66
N ILE A 167 -46.29 27.92 -1.74
CA ILE A 167 -46.75 26.80 -0.92
C ILE A 167 -46.70 27.22 0.55
N GLY A 168 -47.87 27.30 1.17
CA GLY A 168 -48.06 27.87 2.51
C GLY A 168 -47.70 26.95 3.67
N TYR A 169 -47.73 27.53 4.87
CA TYR A 169 -47.44 26.85 6.14
C TYR A 169 -48.24 25.54 6.28
N ARG A 170 -47.57 24.43 6.55
CA ARG A 170 -48.21 23.10 6.69
C ARG A 170 -49.07 22.64 5.49
N ALA A 171 -48.86 23.18 4.27
CA ALA A 171 -49.72 22.89 3.11
C ALA A 171 -49.97 21.40 2.84
N PHE A 172 -48.98 20.53 3.02
CA PHE A 172 -49.05 19.06 2.90
C PHE A 172 -48.61 18.33 4.20
N TYR A 173 -48.73 19.00 5.35
CA TYR A 173 -48.36 18.44 6.66
C TYR A 173 -48.99 17.07 6.90
N ASN A 174 -48.24 16.09 7.38
CA ASN A 174 -48.69 14.70 7.63
C ASN A 174 -49.42 14.02 6.45
N CYS A 175 -49.07 14.34 5.19
CA CYS A 175 -49.48 13.55 4.02
C CYS A 175 -48.67 12.24 3.95
N THR A 176 -48.88 11.34 4.92
CA THR A 176 -47.96 10.21 5.19
C THR A 176 -47.84 9.20 4.04
N LYS A 177 -48.82 9.08 3.13
CA LYS A 177 -48.73 8.24 1.91
C LYS A 177 -48.16 8.95 0.67
N LEU A 178 -47.82 10.24 0.73
CA LEU A 178 -47.35 11.00 -0.44
C LEU A 178 -45.98 10.48 -0.87
N LYS A 179 -45.90 9.86 -2.05
CA LYS A 179 -44.67 9.19 -2.53
C LYS A 179 -43.75 10.09 -3.35
N LYS A 180 -44.36 10.97 -4.14
CA LYS A 180 -43.70 11.92 -5.04
C LYS A 180 -44.61 13.15 -5.19
N ILE A 181 -44.00 14.32 -5.24
CA ILE A 181 -44.64 15.56 -5.69
C ILE A 181 -43.64 16.30 -6.59
N THR A 182 -44.13 16.83 -7.71
CA THR A 182 -43.30 17.60 -8.65
C THR A 182 -43.60 19.08 -8.40
N LEU A 183 -42.61 19.84 -7.93
CA LEU A 183 -42.76 21.27 -7.71
C LEU A 183 -42.44 22.01 -9.01
N PRO A 184 -43.35 22.84 -9.55
CA PRO A 184 -43.08 23.58 -10.78
C PRO A 184 -42.04 24.68 -10.55
N ASN A 185 -41.29 25.04 -11.59
CA ASN A 185 -40.18 25.99 -11.50
C ASN A 185 -40.62 27.43 -11.15
N SER A 186 -41.92 27.72 -11.27
CA SER A 186 -42.57 28.96 -10.86
C SER A 186 -42.66 29.16 -9.35
N VAL A 187 -42.48 28.10 -8.53
CA VAL A 187 -42.57 28.21 -7.06
C VAL A 187 -41.35 28.96 -6.52
N THR A 188 -41.59 30.08 -5.87
CA THR A 188 -40.55 30.95 -5.27
C THR A 188 -40.51 30.87 -3.74
N THR A 189 -41.57 30.36 -3.10
CA THR A 189 -41.64 30.23 -1.63
C THR A 189 -42.29 28.91 -1.20
N ILE A 190 -41.63 28.21 -0.28
CA ILE A 190 -42.17 27.08 0.48
C ILE A 190 -42.01 27.43 1.96
N GLN A 191 -43.12 27.54 2.69
CA GLN A 191 -43.12 27.95 4.10
C GLN A 191 -42.85 26.79 5.07
N SER A 192 -42.64 27.12 6.34
CA SER A 192 -42.37 26.16 7.42
C SER A 192 -43.36 24.99 7.45
N GLU A 193 -42.83 23.81 7.80
CA GLU A 193 -43.59 22.56 7.94
C GLU A 193 -44.38 22.10 6.70
N ALA A 194 -44.22 22.73 5.52
CA ALA A 194 -45.05 22.48 4.34
C ALA A 194 -45.13 20.99 3.92
N PHE A 195 -44.04 20.23 4.08
CA PHE A 195 -43.98 18.78 3.84
C PHE A 195 -43.61 17.98 5.10
N SER A 196 -43.69 18.59 6.29
CA SER A 196 -43.38 17.90 7.55
C SER A 196 -44.30 16.70 7.76
N GLY A 197 -43.75 15.54 8.09
CA GLY A 197 -44.48 14.29 8.26
C GLY A 197 -44.89 13.58 6.96
N CYS A 198 -44.36 13.97 5.79
CA CYS A 198 -44.52 13.21 4.55
C CYS A 198 -43.62 11.96 4.54
N GLU A 199 -43.88 11.00 5.44
CA GLU A 199 -42.95 9.90 5.74
C GLU A 199 -42.59 9.02 4.52
N ASN A 200 -43.48 8.90 3.53
CA ASN A 200 -43.25 8.13 2.31
C ASN A 200 -42.66 8.91 1.12
N LEU A 201 -42.36 10.21 1.27
CA LEU A 201 -41.83 11.04 0.19
C LEU A 201 -40.40 10.57 -0.16
N MET A 202 -40.21 9.99 -1.35
CA MET A 202 -38.93 9.36 -1.72
C MET A 202 -37.94 10.33 -2.39
N ASN A 203 -38.47 11.31 -3.13
CA ASN A 203 -37.74 12.37 -3.81
C ASN A 203 -38.61 13.61 -3.91
N ILE A 204 -37.97 14.77 -3.80
CA ILE A 204 -38.53 16.07 -4.17
C ILE A 204 -37.38 16.94 -4.70
N THR A 205 -37.62 17.69 -5.77
CA THR A 205 -36.66 18.67 -6.29
C THR A 205 -37.05 20.04 -5.77
N ILE A 206 -36.10 20.77 -5.18
CA ILE A 206 -36.29 22.17 -4.77
C ILE A 206 -36.15 23.04 -6.04
N PRO A 207 -37.15 23.86 -6.40
CA PRO A 207 -37.05 24.74 -7.56
C PRO A 207 -35.94 25.80 -7.44
N ASN A 208 -35.33 26.17 -8.56
CA ASN A 208 -34.29 27.21 -8.64
C ASN A 208 -34.78 28.64 -8.27
N GLY A 209 -36.08 28.83 -8.05
CA GLY A 209 -36.65 30.06 -7.52
C GLY A 209 -36.51 30.20 -5.99
N ILE A 210 -36.31 29.10 -5.27
CA ILE A 210 -36.32 29.07 -3.80
C ILE A 210 -35.06 29.73 -3.23
N LYS A 211 -35.26 30.73 -2.36
CA LYS A 211 -34.17 31.44 -1.63
C LYS A 211 -33.91 30.93 -0.22
N LYS A 212 -34.87 30.22 0.37
CA LYS A 212 -34.83 29.74 1.76
C LYS A 212 -35.57 28.41 1.87
N ILE A 213 -34.98 27.48 2.60
CA ILE A 213 -35.67 26.28 3.09
C ILE A 213 -36.10 26.62 4.52
N ASP A 214 -37.40 26.79 4.75
CA ASP A 214 -37.92 27.23 6.05
C ASP A 214 -37.84 26.13 7.13
N SER A 215 -38.07 26.52 8.39
CA SER A 215 -38.00 25.60 9.53
C SER A 215 -38.94 24.40 9.35
N GLU A 216 -38.43 23.21 9.67
CA GLU A 216 -39.16 21.94 9.59
C GLU A 216 -39.78 21.59 8.21
N THR A 217 -39.42 22.27 7.12
CA THR A 217 -40.05 22.10 5.79
C THR A 217 -40.18 20.64 5.36
N PHE A 218 -39.14 19.82 5.59
CA PHE A 218 -39.08 18.39 5.27
C PHE A 218 -38.89 17.50 6.51
N SER A 219 -39.19 18.01 7.71
CA SER A 219 -39.08 17.27 8.98
C SER A 219 -39.85 15.93 8.93
N ASN A 220 -39.25 14.85 9.39
CA ASN A 220 -39.78 13.48 9.36
C ASN A 220 -40.11 12.92 7.95
N CYS A 221 -39.50 13.42 6.87
CA CYS A 221 -39.54 12.76 5.55
C CYS A 221 -38.64 11.50 5.54
N LYS A 222 -39.02 10.49 6.33
CA LYS A 222 -38.21 9.28 6.65
C LYS A 222 -37.74 8.49 5.42
N ARG A 223 -38.43 8.54 4.28
CA ARG A 223 -38.03 7.85 3.03
C ARG A 223 -37.36 8.74 2.00
N LEU A 224 -37.10 10.02 2.29
CA LEU A 224 -36.43 10.95 1.37
C LEU A 224 -34.99 10.50 1.16
N SER A 225 -34.66 10.03 -0.04
CA SER A 225 -33.41 9.32 -0.33
C SER A 225 -32.23 10.24 -0.67
N SER A 226 -32.52 11.36 -1.34
CA SER A 226 -31.56 12.38 -1.75
C SER A 226 -32.25 13.74 -1.79
N ILE A 227 -31.50 14.80 -1.55
CA ILE A 227 -31.96 16.15 -1.88
C ILE A 227 -30.81 16.98 -2.44
N ASN A 228 -31.08 17.63 -3.57
CA ASN A 228 -30.19 18.62 -4.17
C ASN A 228 -30.65 20.00 -3.71
N ILE A 229 -29.77 20.76 -3.05
CA ILE A 229 -30.03 22.14 -2.64
C ILE A 229 -29.49 23.05 -3.75
N PRO A 230 -30.34 23.76 -4.50
CA PRO A 230 -29.87 24.57 -5.62
C PRO A 230 -29.14 25.83 -5.15
N ASN A 231 -28.24 26.34 -5.99
CA ASN A 231 -27.45 27.57 -5.76
C ASN A 231 -28.29 28.85 -5.57
N SER A 232 -29.62 28.76 -5.69
CA SER A 232 -30.55 29.84 -5.35
C SER A 232 -30.78 29.97 -3.84
N VAL A 233 -30.58 28.89 -3.06
CA VAL A 233 -30.84 28.84 -1.62
C VAL A 233 -29.71 29.53 -0.87
N LEU A 234 -30.11 30.47 0.00
CA LEU A 234 -29.21 31.24 0.86
C LEU A 234 -29.24 30.75 2.31
N THR A 235 -30.39 30.23 2.77
CA THR A 235 -30.58 29.86 4.18
C THR A 235 -31.36 28.55 4.37
N ILE A 236 -30.95 27.76 5.37
CA ILE A 236 -31.60 26.52 5.81
C ILE A 236 -32.09 26.71 7.24
N GLY A 237 -33.40 26.56 7.46
CA GLY A 237 -34.08 26.78 8.72
C GLY A 237 -33.94 25.64 9.74
N THR A 238 -34.26 25.95 10.99
CA THR A 238 -34.15 25.02 12.13
C THR A 238 -34.93 23.74 11.83
N HIS A 239 -34.32 22.57 12.07
CA HIS A 239 -34.93 21.26 11.83
C HIS A 239 -35.42 21.00 10.38
N ALA A 240 -34.96 21.74 9.37
CA ALA A 240 -35.46 21.64 7.98
C ALA A 240 -35.54 20.19 7.44
N PHE A 241 -34.57 19.34 7.78
CA PHE A 241 -34.46 17.93 7.40
C PHE A 241 -34.42 16.97 8.60
N LYS A 242 -34.92 17.40 9.77
CA LYS A 242 -34.92 16.58 10.99
C LYS A 242 -35.53 15.19 10.73
N ASN A 243 -34.89 14.14 11.24
CA ASN A 243 -35.36 12.75 11.10
C ASN A 243 -35.55 12.24 9.65
N CYS A 244 -34.87 12.82 8.65
CA CYS A 244 -34.81 12.26 7.29
C CYS A 244 -33.84 11.06 7.24
N SER A 245 -34.14 9.98 7.97
CA SER A 245 -33.26 8.81 8.09
C SER A 245 -33.07 8.00 6.79
N GLY A 246 -33.89 8.25 5.77
CA GLY A 246 -33.71 7.75 4.41
C GLY A 246 -32.59 8.45 3.64
N LEU A 247 -32.17 9.64 4.06
CA LEU A 247 -31.31 10.53 3.29
C LEU A 247 -29.89 9.99 3.23
N ARG A 248 -29.41 9.64 2.03
CA ARG A 248 -28.07 9.09 1.78
C ARG A 248 -27.05 10.15 1.40
N ASN A 249 -27.49 11.12 0.59
CA ASN A 249 -26.63 12.10 -0.04
C ASN A 249 -27.18 13.51 0.18
N ILE A 250 -26.32 14.42 0.62
CA ILE A 250 -26.60 15.87 0.71
C ILE A 250 -25.47 16.63 0.02
N THR A 251 -25.83 17.59 -0.83
CA THR A 251 -24.92 18.62 -1.33
C THR A 251 -25.43 19.99 -0.88
N ILE A 252 -24.58 20.74 -0.17
CA ILE A 252 -24.86 22.10 0.29
C ILE A 252 -23.93 23.08 -0.46
N PRO A 253 -24.47 23.92 -1.37
CA PRO A 253 -23.64 24.79 -2.22
C PRO A 253 -23.11 26.02 -1.47
N ASN A 254 -22.11 26.68 -2.06
CA ASN A 254 -21.51 27.92 -1.53
C ASN A 254 -22.49 29.08 -1.32
N SER A 255 -23.61 29.10 -2.04
CA SER A 255 -24.68 30.10 -1.87
C SER A 255 -25.31 30.08 -0.48
N VAL A 256 -25.23 28.96 0.25
CA VAL A 256 -25.82 28.83 1.58
C VAL A 256 -24.93 29.54 2.61
N THR A 257 -25.35 30.74 3.02
CA THR A 257 -24.65 31.60 3.98
C THR A 257 -25.11 31.42 5.43
N SER A 258 -26.21 30.68 5.67
CA SER A 258 -26.64 30.33 7.02
C SER A 258 -27.39 28.99 7.06
N VAL A 259 -26.97 28.12 7.98
CA VAL A 259 -27.64 26.85 8.31
C VAL A 259 -27.94 26.86 9.80
N ALA A 260 -29.21 26.80 10.17
CA ALA A 260 -29.67 26.85 11.55
C ALA A 260 -29.42 25.53 12.31
N SER A 261 -29.60 25.55 13.63
CA SER A 261 -29.32 24.40 14.49
C SER A 261 -30.21 23.19 14.20
N ASN A 262 -29.62 21.99 14.29
CA ASN A 262 -30.30 20.70 14.12
C ASN A 262 -30.95 20.55 12.73
N SER A 263 -30.40 21.21 11.70
CA SER A 263 -30.99 21.22 10.36
C SER A 263 -31.09 19.81 9.77
N PHE A 264 -30.11 18.94 10.04
CA PHE A 264 -30.04 17.56 9.56
C PHE A 264 -30.04 16.54 10.72
N SER A 265 -30.36 16.96 11.95
CA SER A 265 -30.37 16.08 13.12
C SER A 265 -31.30 14.89 12.91
N GLY A 266 -30.79 13.67 13.15
CA GLY A 266 -31.53 12.43 12.91
C GLY A 266 -31.53 11.93 11.46
N CYS A 267 -30.74 12.53 10.55
CA CYS A 267 -30.44 11.95 9.23
C CYS A 267 -29.45 10.77 9.34
N THR A 268 -29.81 9.73 10.11
CA THR A 268 -28.90 8.61 10.46
C THR A 268 -28.52 7.69 9.29
N GLY A 269 -29.04 7.94 8.09
CA GLY A 269 -28.73 7.19 6.88
C GLY A 269 -27.65 7.81 6.00
N LEU A 270 -27.02 8.92 6.39
CA LEU A 270 -26.08 9.62 5.52
C LEU A 270 -24.84 8.79 5.20
N GLU A 271 -24.52 8.70 3.91
CA GLU A 271 -23.38 7.98 3.37
C GLU A 271 -22.35 8.95 2.76
N ASN A 272 -22.82 10.02 2.08
CA ASN A 272 -21.98 11.05 1.49
C ASN A 272 -22.53 12.46 1.76
N VAL A 273 -21.66 13.36 2.19
CA VAL A 273 -21.99 14.77 2.45
C VAL A 273 -21.00 15.66 1.71
N THR A 274 -21.50 16.62 0.95
CA THR A 274 -20.69 17.64 0.25
C THR A 274 -21.09 19.01 0.75
N THR A 275 -20.12 19.83 1.14
CA THR A 275 -20.34 21.21 1.58
C THR A 275 -19.31 22.15 0.97
N ASP A 276 -19.78 23.21 0.32
CA ASP A 276 -18.93 24.25 -0.29
C ASP A 276 -19.12 25.61 0.40
N SER A 277 -19.49 25.63 1.69
CA SER A 277 -19.58 26.89 2.43
C SER A 277 -19.12 26.74 3.89
N LYS A 278 -18.40 27.75 4.41
CA LYS A 278 -17.97 27.81 5.81
C LYS A 278 -19.14 27.81 6.79
N ALA A 279 -20.24 28.48 6.43
CA ALA A 279 -21.47 28.51 7.22
C ALA A 279 -22.14 27.12 7.31
N SER A 280 -22.04 26.32 6.24
CA SER A 280 -22.55 24.96 6.18
C SER A 280 -21.64 23.99 6.94
N LEU A 281 -20.32 24.08 6.77
CA LEU A 281 -19.34 23.28 7.54
C LEU A 281 -19.51 23.51 9.05
N SER A 282 -19.53 24.78 9.50
CA SER A 282 -19.75 25.14 10.92
C SER A 282 -21.12 24.75 11.48
N ALA A 283 -22.07 24.36 10.63
CA ALA A 283 -23.36 23.78 11.05
C ALA A 283 -23.33 22.26 11.14
N LEU A 284 -22.70 21.58 10.17
CA LEU A 284 -22.55 20.13 10.16
C LEU A 284 -21.76 19.62 11.38
N VAL A 285 -20.84 20.44 11.91
CA VAL A 285 -20.03 20.16 13.11
C VAL A 285 -20.66 20.57 14.44
N ARG A 286 -21.96 20.91 14.46
CA ARG A 286 -22.66 21.09 15.74
C ARG A 286 -23.03 19.73 16.35
N ARG A 287 -22.99 19.67 17.68
CA ARG A 287 -23.40 18.48 18.44
C ARG A 287 -24.83 18.06 18.09
N ASN A 288 -25.02 16.77 17.82
CA ASN A 288 -26.26 16.13 17.38
C ASN A 288 -26.75 16.48 15.95
N ASP A 289 -25.96 17.19 15.13
CA ASP A 289 -26.30 17.43 13.72
C ASP A 289 -25.76 16.29 12.82
N VAL A 290 -24.60 16.45 12.16
CA VAL A 290 -24.06 15.43 11.23
C VAL A 290 -22.70 14.88 11.67
N VAL A 291 -21.67 15.70 11.82
CA VAL A 291 -20.29 15.26 12.10
C VAL A 291 -20.12 14.74 13.53
N TYR A 292 -20.85 15.30 14.50
CA TYR A 292 -20.87 14.85 15.89
C TYR A 292 -22.25 14.30 16.23
N ASN A 293 -22.53 13.08 15.76
CA ASN A 293 -23.82 12.42 15.92
C ASN A 293 -23.65 10.94 16.23
N ASP A 294 -23.75 10.59 17.51
CA ASP A 294 -23.60 9.23 18.07
C ASP A 294 -24.57 8.20 17.48
N LYS A 295 -25.59 8.63 16.72
CA LYS A 295 -26.59 7.77 16.04
C LYS A 295 -26.36 7.64 14.54
N LEU A 296 -25.46 8.43 13.96
CA LEU A 296 -25.07 8.29 12.56
C LEU A 296 -23.96 7.24 12.45
N GLY A 297 -23.94 6.48 11.35
CA GLY A 297 -22.82 5.61 11.02
C GLY A 297 -21.57 6.40 10.58
N SER A 298 -20.63 5.73 9.92
CA SER A 298 -19.47 6.39 9.35
C SER A 298 -19.67 6.77 7.88
N PHE A 299 -19.40 8.03 7.52
CA PHE A 299 -19.76 8.65 6.24
C PHE A 299 -18.59 9.38 5.57
N ASN A 300 -18.74 9.66 4.27
CA ASN A 300 -17.76 10.38 3.46
C ASN A 300 -18.07 11.88 3.46
N LEU A 301 -17.08 12.74 3.71
CA LEU A 301 -17.21 14.19 3.67
C LEU A 301 -16.33 14.78 2.57
N VAL A 302 -16.92 15.63 1.73
CA VAL A 302 -16.23 16.38 0.67
C VAL A 302 -16.38 17.87 0.96
N LEU A 303 -15.25 18.56 1.11
CA LEU A 303 -15.21 20.01 1.29
C LEU A 303 -14.94 20.68 -0.08
N GLY A 304 -15.70 21.71 -0.42
CA GLY A 304 -15.56 22.45 -1.68
C GLY A 304 -14.55 23.61 -1.60
N GLU A 305 -14.10 24.09 -2.77
CA GLU A 305 -13.04 25.10 -2.94
C GLU A 305 -13.34 26.47 -2.29
N SER A 306 -14.55 26.73 -1.81
CA SER A 306 -14.85 27.93 -1.01
C SER A 306 -14.41 27.80 0.46
N ILE A 307 -13.92 26.61 0.88
CA ILE A 307 -13.44 26.31 2.23
C ILE A 307 -11.91 26.35 2.22
N ASN A 308 -11.32 27.42 2.74
CA ASN A 308 -9.87 27.64 2.78
C ASN A 308 -9.22 27.47 4.17
N ASP A 309 -10.01 27.12 5.18
CA ASP A 309 -9.54 26.82 6.54
C ASP A 309 -10.51 25.83 7.20
N ILE A 310 -9.96 24.93 8.01
CA ILE A 310 -10.69 23.96 8.83
C ILE A 310 -10.43 24.12 10.34
N GLY A 311 -9.41 24.87 10.79
CA GLY A 311 -9.07 25.01 12.21
C GLY A 311 -9.07 23.68 12.98
N SER A 312 -9.73 23.65 14.13
CA SER A 312 -9.96 22.45 14.97
C SER A 312 -11.33 21.77 14.71
N THR A 313 -11.93 21.97 13.53
CA THR A 313 -13.32 21.58 13.20
C THR A 313 -13.60 20.08 13.32
N PHE A 314 -12.58 19.22 13.23
CA PHE A 314 -12.73 17.76 13.28
C PHE A 314 -12.10 17.12 14.53
N LEU A 315 -11.79 17.91 15.57
CA LEU A 315 -11.32 17.42 16.85
C LEU A 315 -12.22 16.31 17.41
N SER A 316 -11.67 15.14 17.69
CA SER A 316 -12.37 13.94 18.18
C SER A 316 -13.52 13.47 17.27
N CYS A 317 -13.37 13.59 15.93
CA CYS A 317 -14.41 13.17 15.00
C CYS A 317 -14.60 11.64 14.96
N GLY A 318 -15.76 11.19 15.43
CA GLY A 318 -16.14 9.77 15.45
C GLY A 318 -16.85 9.25 14.19
N ASN A 319 -17.28 10.13 13.26
CA ASN A 319 -18.19 9.74 12.17
C ASN A 319 -17.61 9.88 10.74
N VAL A 320 -16.60 10.72 10.49
CA VAL A 320 -16.05 10.90 9.14
C VAL A 320 -15.02 9.81 8.84
N LYS A 321 -15.30 8.92 7.88
CA LYS A 321 -14.37 7.83 7.49
C LYS A 321 -13.40 8.19 6.38
N SER A 322 -13.84 9.08 5.51
CA SER A 322 -13.09 9.59 4.36
C SER A 322 -13.37 11.09 4.27
N LEU A 323 -12.31 11.88 4.18
CA LEU A 323 -12.37 13.33 4.05
C LEU A 323 -11.58 13.74 2.81
N ILE A 324 -12.24 14.44 1.89
CA ILE A 324 -11.59 15.07 0.74
C ILE A 324 -11.41 16.56 1.06
N LEU A 325 -10.15 16.98 1.12
CA LEU A 325 -9.73 18.37 1.29
C LEU A 325 -9.55 19.05 -0.08
N PRO A 326 -10.06 20.28 -0.29
CA PRO A 326 -9.91 21.05 -1.51
C PRO A 326 -8.54 21.74 -1.59
N ASN A 327 -8.15 22.16 -2.78
CA ASN A 327 -6.87 22.86 -3.01
C ASN A 327 -6.88 24.32 -2.50
N SER A 328 -8.03 24.80 -2.02
CA SER A 328 -8.15 26.05 -1.27
C SER A 328 -7.58 26.00 0.15
N ILE A 329 -7.33 24.83 0.75
CA ILE A 329 -6.71 24.71 2.08
C ILE A 329 -5.20 24.95 2.00
N THR A 330 -4.68 25.90 2.78
CA THR A 330 -3.25 26.23 2.82
C THR A 330 -2.50 25.72 4.05
N SER A 331 -3.20 25.29 5.10
CA SER A 331 -2.60 24.70 6.31
C SER A 331 -3.57 23.74 6.99
N ILE A 332 -3.03 22.76 7.72
CA ILE A 332 -3.79 21.94 8.67
C ILE A 332 -3.49 22.48 10.07
N GLY A 333 -4.51 23.01 10.76
CA GLY A 333 -4.35 23.61 12.08
C GLY A 333 -3.91 22.61 13.16
N SER A 334 -3.33 23.13 14.24
CA SER A 334 -3.04 22.31 15.43
C SER A 334 -4.33 21.68 15.98
N TYR A 335 -4.26 20.42 16.41
CA TYR A 335 -5.41 19.62 16.84
C TYR A 335 -6.56 19.46 15.81
N ALA A 336 -6.35 19.74 14.53
CA ALA A 336 -7.39 19.70 13.49
C ALA A 336 -8.26 18.44 13.50
N PHE A 337 -7.62 17.30 13.71
CA PHE A 337 -8.16 15.95 13.72
C PHE A 337 -7.78 15.14 14.97
N ASN A 338 -7.16 15.73 16.00
CA ASN A 338 -6.74 15.00 17.21
C ASN A 338 -7.88 14.10 17.74
N GLY A 339 -7.60 12.83 18.01
CA GLY A 339 -8.58 11.84 18.46
C GLY A 339 -9.63 11.42 17.43
N SER A 340 -9.47 11.75 16.13
CA SER A 340 -10.40 11.34 15.07
C SER A 340 -10.31 9.84 14.81
N SER A 341 -11.20 9.09 15.46
CA SER A 341 -11.18 7.63 15.47
C SER A 341 -11.84 6.98 14.26
N SER A 342 -12.42 7.73 13.31
CA SER A 342 -13.03 7.14 12.10
C SER A 342 -12.22 7.31 10.80
N ILE A 343 -11.33 8.30 10.70
CA ILE A 343 -10.62 8.58 9.43
C ILE A 343 -9.63 7.45 9.14
N LYS A 344 -9.84 6.73 8.02
CA LYS A 344 -8.97 5.60 7.64
C LYS A 344 -7.75 6.01 6.82
N SER A 345 -7.89 7.04 6.01
CA SER A 345 -6.84 7.56 5.13
C SER A 345 -7.07 9.03 4.85
N ILE A 346 -6.01 9.82 4.73
CA ILE A 346 -6.10 11.22 4.31
C ILE A 346 -5.03 11.57 3.27
N THR A 347 -5.43 12.39 2.31
CA THR A 347 -4.54 13.04 1.35
C THR A 347 -4.54 14.53 1.66
N ILE A 348 -3.37 15.04 2.00
CA ILE A 348 -3.11 16.46 2.30
C ILE A 348 -2.66 17.10 0.98
N PRO A 349 -3.41 18.06 0.41
CA PRO A 349 -3.18 18.54 -0.95
C PRO A 349 -1.90 19.39 -1.08
N ASP A 350 -1.38 19.51 -2.30
CA ASP A 350 -0.17 20.28 -2.65
C ASP A 350 -0.28 21.78 -2.36
N SER A 351 -1.47 22.29 -2.02
CA SER A 351 -1.71 23.65 -1.54
C SER A 351 -1.33 23.87 -0.07
N VAL A 352 -1.26 22.81 0.73
CA VAL A 352 -0.94 22.88 2.16
C VAL A 352 0.56 23.09 2.35
N THR A 353 0.95 24.12 3.10
CA THR A 353 2.36 24.39 3.43
C THR A 353 2.78 23.89 4.81
N GLU A 354 1.83 23.65 5.72
CA GLU A 354 2.09 23.32 7.13
C GLU A 354 1.06 22.35 7.70
N ILE A 355 1.54 21.39 8.49
CA ILE A 355 0.73 20.54 9.37
C ILE A 355 1.06 20.91 10.82
N GLY A 356 0.08 21.45 11.55
CA GLY A 356 0.26 21.95 12.92
C GLY A 356 0.47 20.86 13.98
N ASN A 357 0.77 21.31 15.20
CA ASN A 357 1.05 20.44 16.34
C ASN A 357 -0.18 19.58 16.69
N CYS A 358 0.05 18.31 17.04
CA CYS A 358 -0.99 17.37 17.42
C CYS A 358 -2.12 17.21 16.36
N ALA A 359 -1.90 17.60 15.10
CA ALA A 359 -2.96 17.72 14.09
C ALA A 359 -3.78 16.43 13.89
N PHE A 360 -3.14 15.27 13.97
CA PHE A 360 -3.73 13.92 13.83
C PHE A 360 -3.39 13.00 15.01
N GLU A 361 -2.89 13.54 16.12
CA GLU A 361 -2.57 12.76 17.34
C GLU A 361 -3.76 11.85 17.75
N TYR A 362 -3.49 10.60 18.13
CA TYR A 362 -4.49 9.57 18.45
C TYR A 362 -5.51 9.23 17.33
N CYS A 363 -5.24 9.50 16.05
CA CYS A 363 -6.06 9.02 14.93
C CYS A 363 -5.87 7.49 14.71
N ASN A 364 -6.31 6.69 15.68
CA ASN A 364 -5.98 5.26 15.79
C ASN A 364 -6.51 4.38 14.64
N ASN A 365 -7.44 4.84 13.79
CA ASN A 365 -7.87 4.10 12.59
C ASN A 365 -7.19 4.55 11.29
N LEU A 366 -6.32 5.57 11.36
CA LEU A 366 -5.57 6.09 10.22
C LEU A 366 -4.51 5.08 9.80
N THR A 367 -4.63 4.52 8.60
CA THR A 367 -3.73 3.48 8.06
C THR A 367 -2.79 3.99 6.97
N THR A 368 -3.15 5.10 6.33
CA THR A 368 -2.43 5.69 5.19
C THR A 368 -2.50 7.22 5.25
N VAL A 369 -1.35 7.88 5.13
CA VAL A 369 -1.24 9.34 5.00
C VAL A 369 -0.47 9.66 3.72
N ILE A 370 -1.03 10.54 2.88
CA ILE A 370 -0.32 11.12 1.73
C ILE A 370 -0.12 12.61 2.02
N ILE A 371 1.13 13.01 2.20
CA ILE A 371 1.56 14.39 2.45
C ILE A 371 1.96 15.01 1.11
N GLY A 372 1.19 16.00 0.65
CA GLY A 372 1.42 16.67 -0.64
C GLY A 372 2.76 17.39 -0.74
N ASN A 373 3.19 17.65 -1.97
CA ASN A 373 4.45 18.32 -2.29
C ASN A 373 4.55 19.75 -1.75
N GLY A 374 3.44 20.41 -1.45
CA GLY A 374 3.43 21.76 -0.88
C GLY A 374 3.97 21.84 0.55
N VAL A 375 3.91 20.74 1.31
CA VAL A 375 4.13 20.75 2.76
C VAL A 375 5.61 20.99 3.07
N ARG A 376 5.84 22.02 3.89
CA ARG A 376 7.17 22.52 4.28
C ARG A 376 7.50 22.16 5.73
N SER A 377 6.49 22.13 6.60
CA SER A 377 6.61 21.81 8.01
C SER A 377 5.62 20.75 8.48
N ILE A 378 6.09 19.87 9.37
CA ILE A 378 5.26 18.98 10.20
C ILE A 378 5.57 19.32 11.67
N GLY A 379 4.54 19.70 12.40
CA GLY A 379 4.62 20.15 13.79
C GLY A 379 4.71 19.04 14.84
N LEU A 380 4.89 19.47 16.09
CA LEU A 380 5.14 18.60 17.24
C LEU A 380 4.02 17.58 17.40
N ASN A 381 4.37 16.30 17.51
CA ASN A 381 3.45 15.20 17.73
C ASN A 381 2.31 15.11 16.67
N ALA A 382 2.52 15.64 15.46
CA ALA A 382 1.46 15.80 14.45
C ALA A 382 0.69 14.52 14.12
N PHE A 383 1.30 13.34 14.17
CA PHE A 383 0.65 12.03 14.00
C PHE A 383 0.91 11.10 15.19
N GLU A 384 1.27 11.62 16.36
CA GLU A 384 1.65 10.80 17.51
C GLU A 384 0.54 9.81 17.91
N TYR A 385 0.91 8.57 18.23
CA TYR A 385 0.01 7.47 18.54
C TYR A 385 -1.06 7.16 17.46
N CYS A 386 -0.78 7.44 16.18
CA CYS A 386 -1.53 6.83 15.07
C CYS A 386 -1.16 5.34 14.93
N SER A 387 -1.58 4.52 15.89
CA SER A 387 -1.10 3.15 16.06
C SER A 387 -1.35 2.19 14.89
N ASN A 388 -2.33 2.45 14.01
CA ASN A 388 -2.54 1.67 12.79
C ASN A 388 -1.90 2.26 11.52
N LEU A 389 -1.20 3.40 11.63
CA LEU A 389 -0.54 4.06 10.50
C LEU A 389 0.64 3.21 10.03
N THR A 390 0.47 2.58 8.87
CA THR A 390 1.41 1.60 8.30
C THR A 390 2.04 2.08 7.01
N ASN A 391 1.39 3.00 6.30
CA ASN A 391 1.81 3.51 4.99
C ASN A 391 1.87 5.04 5.03
N ILE A 392 2.98 5.62 4.58
CA ILE A 392 3.11 7.07 4.44
C ILE A 392 3.75 7.43 3.10
N THR A 393 3.21 8.47 2.47
CA THR A 393 3.83 9.12 1.30
C THR A 393 4.20 10.54 1.68
N ILE A 394 5.45 10.95 1.42
CA ILE A 394 5.98 12.27 1.78
C ILE A 394 6.43 13.03 0.52
N GLY A 395 5.82 14.18 0.28
CA GLY A 395 6.15 15.08 -0.82
C GLY A 395 7.49 15.80 -0.66
N LYS A 396 8.00 16.33 -1.77
CA LYS A 396 9.41 16.74 -1.89
C LYS A 396 9.86 17.95 -1.06
N ASN A 397 9.01 18.93 -0.79
CA ASN A 397 9.46 20.23 -0.22
C ASN A 397 9.55 20.28 1.32
N LEU A 398 9.38 19.14 2.01
CA LEU A 398 9.46 19.06 3.47
C LEU A 398 10.87 19.43 3.96
N ASN A 399 10.97 20.47 4.79
CA ASN A 399 12.26 21.00 5.26
C ASN A 399 12.32 21.17 6.79
N THR A 400 11.17 21.26 7.45
CA THR A 400 11.09 21.36 8.91
C THR A 400 10.29 20.17 9.44
N ILE A 401 10.96 19.29 10.16
CA ILE A 401 10.33 18.20 10.91
C ILE A 401 10.70 18.45 12.36
N THR A 402 9.72 18.69 13.23
CA THR A 402 9.96 18.85 14.67
C THR A 402 10.18 17.49 15.33
N ASP A 403 10.42 17.48 16.64
CA ASP A 403 10.50 16.23 17.41
C ASP A 403 9.18 15.43 17.35
N ASN A 404 9.30 14.10 17.23
CA ASN A 404 8.26 13.10 17.45
C ASN A 404 6.95 13.16 16.61
N PRO A 405 6.85 13.74 15.39
CA PRO A 405 5.61 13.72 14.63
C PRO A 405 5.07 12.32 14.33
N PHE A 406 5.91 11.28 14.26
CA PHE A 406 5.48 9.90 14.02
C PHE A 406 5.69 8.96 15.21
N PHE A 407 5.93 9.48 16.41
CA PHE A 407 6.13 8.64 17.60
C PHE A 407 4.88 7.78 17.88
N GLY A 408 5.09 6.51 18.22
CA GLY A 408 4.01 5.54 18.43
C GLY A 408 3.25 5.10 17.16
N CYS A 409 3.71 5.45 15.96
CA CYS A 409 3.17 4.94 14.70
C CYS A 409 3.82 3.61 14.29
N ASN A 410 3.04 2.68 13.76
CA ASN A 410 3.49 1.36 13.30
C ASN A 410 3.87 1.37 11.81
N ILE A 411 4.63 2.39 11.36
CA ILE A 411 4.96 2.59 9.94
C ILE A 411 5.79 1.41 9.43
N LYS A 412 5.48 0.95 8.21
CA LYS A 412 6.18 -0.17 7.54
C LYS A 412 6.55 0.14 6.09
N ASN A 413 5.78 1.01 5.43
CA ASN A 413 6.00 1.38 4.04
C ASN A 413 6.09 2.90 3.93
N VAL A 414 7.19 3.38 3.36
CA VAL A 414 7.47 4.81 3.15
C VAL A 414 7.73 5.03 1.65
N THR A 415 7.01 5.97 1.05
CA THR A 415 7.31 6.46 -0.31
C THR A 415 7.64 7.95 -0.22
N THR A 416 8.76 8.40 -0.78
CA THR A 416 9.19 9.79 -0.55
C THR A 416 10.07 10.34 -1.65
N ASP A 417 9.75 11.56 -2.12
CA ASP A 417 10.62 12.40 -2.95
C ASP A 417 11.61 13.23 -2.10
N ASN A 418 11.61 13.03 -0.77
CA ASN A 418 12.45 13.73 0.19
C ASN A 418 13.26 12.73 1.04
N ILE A 419 14.56 12.66 0.79
CA ILE A 419 15.45 11.67 1.43
C ILE A 419 15.75 12.02 2.91
N GLU A 420 15.78 13.31 3.27
CA GLU A 420 15.93 13.76 4.66
C GLU A 420 14.73 13.34 5.53
N ALA A 421 13.52 13.39 4.98
CA ALA A 421 12.31 12.94 5.66
C ALA A 421 12.33 11.44 5.94
N LEU A 422 12.86 10.62 5.02
CA LEU A 422 13.10 9.20 5.29
C LEU A 422 14.10 9.02 6.42
N LYS A 423 15.23 9.74 6.38
CA LYS A 423 16.28 9.69 7.40
C LYS A 423 15.77 10.07 8.79
N HIS A 424 14.89 11.06 8.87
CA HIS A 424 14.23 11.46 10.13
C HIS A 424 13.26 10.37 10.62
N LEU A 425 12.37 9.88 9.75
CA LEU A 425 11.40 8.86 10.08
C LEU A 425 12.07 7.56 10.57
N LEU A 426 13.15 7.13 9.92
CA LEU A 426 13.92 5.96 10.34
C LEU A 426 14.52 6.10 11.75
N LYS A 427 14.85 7.32 12.22
CA LYS A 427 15.30 7.56 13.61
C LYS A 427 14.15 7.44 14.61
N GLU A 428 12.96 7.94 14.28
CA GLU A 428 11.81 7.90 15.19
C GLU A 428 11.17 6.51 15.28
N VAL A 429 11.07 5.82 14.14
CA VAL A 429 10.36 4.54 13.99
C VAL A 429 11.35 3.37 14.03
N TYR A 430 12.35 3.45 14.92
CA TYR A 430 13.43 2.45 15.04
C TYR A 430 12.95 1.04 15.41
N ASN A 431 11.79 0.94 16.09
CA ASN A 431 11.19 -0.33 16.52
C ASN A 431 10.55 -1.15 15.38
N PHE A 432 10.41 -0.61 14.16
CA PHE A 432 9.76 -1.29 13.04
C PHE A 432 10.65 -1.38 11.81
N LYS A 433 10.58 -2.52 11.12
CA LYS A 433 11.29 -2.75 9.86
C LYS A 433 10.58 -2.05 8.69
N ILE A 434 11.29 -1.17 7.99
CA ILE A 434 10.76 -0.25 6.97
C ILE A 434 11.12 -0.71 5.54
N ASN A 435 10.13 -0.70 4.65
CA ASN A 435 10.31 -0.72 3.21
C ASN A 435 10.24 0.71 2.68
N ALA A 436 11.29 1.19 2.04
CA ALA A 436 11.38 2.52 1.46
C ALA A 436 11.31 2.48 -0.07
N VAL A 437 10.59 3.43 -0.66
CA VAL A 437 10.58 3.70 -2.11
C VAL A 437 10.96 5.16 -2.31
N LEU A 438 12.11 5.40 -2.93
CA LEU A 438 12.60 6.74 -3.22
C LEU A 438 11.97 7.27 -4.51
N GLY A 439 11.58 8.54 -4.52
CA GLY A 439 10.98 9.23 -5.65
C GLY A 439 12.00 9.90 -6.57
N ASN A 440 11.57 10.19 -7.81
CA ASN A 440 12.42 10.69 -8.89
C ASN A 440 12.99 12.10 -8.66
N CYS A 441 12.63 12.81 -7.60
CA CYS A 441 13.27 14.08 -7.22
C CYS A 441 14.65 13.88 -6.56
N ILE A 442 15.00 12.66 -6.13
CA ILE A 442 16.26 12.36 -5.46
C ILE A 442 17.32 11.99 -6.53
N THR A 443 18.45 12.70 -6.51
CA THR A 443 19.52 12.55 -7.53
C THR A 443 20.79 11.88 -7.02
N GLU A 444 20.94 11.73 -5.71
CA GLU A 444 22.12 11.15 -5.06
C GLU A 444 21.72 10.58 -3.68
N ILE A 445 22.39 9.51 -3.28
CA ILE A 445 22.46 9.08 -1.88
C ILE A 445 23.90 9.36 -1.45
N ALA A 446 24.10 10.32 -0.53
CA ALA A 446 25.43 10.78 -0.14
C ALA A 446 26.20 9.75 0.72
N ASP A 447 27.42 10.10 1.08
CA ASP A 447 28.28 9.25 1.91
C ASP A 447 27.70 9.07 3.32
N GLU A 448 27.86 7.86 3.88
CA GLU A 448 27.38 7.43 5.21
C GLU A 448 25.87 7.66 5.46
N TYR A 449 25.07 7.87 4.40
CA TYR A 449 23.76 8.51 4.55
C TYR A 449 22.74 7.69 5.35
N PHE A 450 22.69 6.37 5.14
CA PHE A 450 21.91 5.38 5.90
C PHE A 450 22.80 4.41 6.68
N LYS A 451 24.06 4.77 6.97
CA LYS A 451 24.98 3.93 7.76
C LYS A 451 24.39 3.59 9.14
N GLY A 452 24.41 2.31 9.51
CA GLY A 452 23.91 1.79 10.78
C GLY A 452 22.38 1.79 10.94
N TYR A 453 21.61 2.03 9.87
CA TYR A 453 20.15 2.01 9.94
C TYR A 453 19.60 0.59 9.87
N GLU A 454 19.73 -0.15 10.98
CA GLU A 454 19.25 -1.53 11.16
C GLU A 454 17.74 -1.70 10.96
N ASN A 455 16.94 -0.63 10.97
CA ASN A 455 15.50 -0.71 10.75
C ASN A 455 15.08 -0.65 9.27
N LEU A 456 16.01 -0.42 8.33
CA LEU A 456 15.73 -0.51 6.90
C LEU A 456 15.72 -1.99 6.44
N LEU A 457 14.61 -2.44 5.87
CA LEU A 457 14.38 -3.82 5.42
C LEU A 457 14.50 -3.97 3.91
N SER A 458 13.95 -3.01 3.16
CA SER A 458 14.19 -2.91 1.73
C SER A 458 14.16 -1.47 1.26
N ILE A 459 14.90 -1.19 0.18
CA ILE A 459 14.90 0.11 -0.48
C ILE A 459 14.81 -0.04 -1.99
N ASP A 460 14.01 0.83 -2.60
CA ASP A 460 13.86 0.99 -4.04
C ASP A 460 14.47 2.34 -4.47
N ILE A 461 15.50 2.30 -5.31
CA ILE A 461 16.37 3.42 -5.67
C ILE A 461 16.17 3.76 -7.16
N PRO A 462 15.51 4.90 -7.49
CA PRO A 462 15.13 5.24 -8.85
C PRO A 462 16.32 5.67 -9.70
N GLY A 463 16.16 5.57 -11.03
CA GLY A 463 17.19 5.92 -12.01
C GLY A 463 17.56 7.42 -12.05
N SER A 464 16.83 8.28 -11.33
CA SER A 464 17.26 9.67 -11.08
C SER A 464 18.48 9.75 -10.18
N VAL A 465 18.69 8.76 -9.29
CA VAL A 465 19.88 8.65 -8.44
C VAL A 465 21.06 8.25 -9.31
N THR A 466 22.01 9.15 -9.53
CA THR A 466 23.21 8.85 -10.34
C THR A 466 24.35 8.24 -9.53
N ARG A 467 24.35 8.43 -8.21
CA ARG A 467 25.42 7.99 -7.30
C ARG A 467 24.85 7.45 -5.99
N ILE A 468 25.37 6.31 -5.55
CA ILE A 468 25.24 5.78 -4.19
C ILE A 468 26.62 5.94 -3.53
N GLY A 469 26.70 6.76 -2.50
CA GLY A 469 27.95 7.22 -1.90
C GLY A 469 28.68 6.20 -1.03
N LYS A 470 29.87 6.61 -0.56
CA LYS A 470 30.75 5.78 0.27
C LYS A 470 30.04 5.39 1.55
N TYR A 471 30.10 4.12 1.94
CA TYR A 471 29.42 3.62 3.15
C TYR A 471 27.90 3.92 3.23
N ALA A 472 27.21 4.20 2.11
CA ALA A 472 25.84 4.73 2.13
C ALA A 472 24.83 3.87 2.91
N PHE A 473 24.99 2.54 2.90
CA PHE A 473 24.21 1.53 3.63
C PHE A 473 25.10 0.61 4.47
N HIS A 474 26.30 1.07 4.86
CA HIS A 474 27.21 0.30 5.72
C HIS A 474 26.51 -0.08 7.04
N GLU A 475 26.65 -1.32 7.50
CA GLU A 475 25.96 -1.82 8.71
C GLU A 475 24.41 -1.72 8.66
N CYS A 476 23.79 -1.64 7.48
CA CYS A 476 22.35 -1.89 7.33
C CYS A 476 22.04 -3.39 7.47
N GLU A 477 22.32 -3.99 8.62
CA GLU A 477 22.36 -5.46 8.81
C GLU A 477 21.08 -6.19 8.40
N ASN A 478 19.92 -5.55 8.51
CA ASN A 478 18.60 -6.13 8.22
C ASN A 478 18.10 -5.82 6.79
N LEU A 479 18.91 -5.16 5.96
CA LEU A 479 18.55 -4.82 4.58
C LEU A 479 18.54 -6.08 3.70
N GLN A 480 17.35 -6.61 3.45
CA GLN A 480 17.16 -7.88 2.73
C GLN A 480 17.08 -7.72 1.21
N ARG A 481 16.66 -6.54 0.73
CA ARG A 481 16.43 -6.27 -0.69
C ARG A 481 16.76 -4.83 -1.07
N VAL A 482 17.60 -4.67 -2.08
CA VAL A 482 17.88 -3.39 -2.75
C VAL A 482 17.42 -3.51 -4.20
N THR A 483 16.53 -2.61 -4.63
CA THR A 483 16.13 -2.48 -6.05
C THR A 483 16.86 -1.27 -6.63
N LEU A 484 17.57 -1.48 -7.74
CA LEU A 484 18.36 -0.48 -8.44
C LEU A 484 17.81 -0.31 -9.86
N HIS A 485 17.46 0.92 -10.23
CA HIS A 485 16.92 1.23 -11.56
C HIS A 485 17.98 1.81 -12.52
N ASP A 486 17.78 1.60 -13.83
CA ASP A 486 18.62 2.16 -14.88
C ASP A 486 18.75 3.69 -14.77
N GLY A 487 19.99 4.16 -14.67
CA GLY A 487 20.34 5.58 -14.51
C GLY A 487 21.49 5.79 -13.54
N ILE A 488 21.56 4.96 -12.49
CA ILE A 488 22.68 4.91 -11.53
C ILE A 488 23.99 4.66 -12.27
N LYS A 489 25.04 5.43 -11.94
CA LYS A 489 26.37 5.40 -12.58
C LYS A 489 27.45 4.86 -11.67
N VAL A 490 27.41 5.23 -10.40
CA VAL A 490 28.44 4.91 -9.41
C VAL A 490 27.80 4.29 -8.17
N ILE A 491 28.34 3.15 -7.75
CA ILE A 491 28.19 2.59 -6.41
C ILE A 491 29.57 2.70 -5.77
N ASP A 492 29.75 3.56 -4.77
CA ASP A 492 31.07 3.83 -4.21
C ASP A 492 31.57 2.75 -3.25
N GLU A 493 32.81 2.91 -2.78
CA GLU A 493 33.45 1.98 -1.85
C GLU A 493 32.58 1.71 -0.60
N LYS A 494 32.53 0.44 -0.20
CA LYS A 494 31.84 -0.03 1.02
C LYS A 494 30.35 0.34 1.07
N ALA A 495 29.71 0.69 -0.05
CA ALA A 495 28.34 1.18 -0.10
C ALA A 495 27.31 0.29 0.60
N PHE A 496 27.47 -1.04 0.56
CA PHE A 496 26.64 -2.04 1.24
C PHE A 496 27.46 -2.98 2.14
N LEU A 497 28.65 -2.55 2.60
CA LEU A 497 29.50 -3.33 3.52
C LEU A 497 28.73 -3.72 4.79
N PHE A 498 28.82 -4.99 5.20
CA PHE A 498 28.04 -5.55 6.33
C PHE A 498 26.50 -5.47 6.18
N CYS A 499 25.96 -5.43 4.96
CA CYS A 499 24.54 -5.72 4.72
C CYS A 499 24.24 -7.23 4.85
N ILE A 500 24.44 -7.79 6.05
CA ILE A 500 24.51 -9.25 6.28
C ILE A 500 23.26 -10.04 5.82
N SER A 501 22.08 -9.41 5.84
CA SER A 501 20.81 -10.03 5.40
C SER A 501 20.50 -9.92 3.90
N LEU A 502 21.35 -9.26 3.09
CA LEU A 502 21.06 -8.97 1.68
C LEU A 502 21.08 -10.25 0.84
N GLY A 503 19.92 -10.74 0.42
CA GLY A 503 19.82 -12.07 -0.21
C GLY A 503 20.24 -12.13 -1.68
N SER A 504 20.08 -11.02 -2.42
CA SER A 504 20.44 -10.91 -3.85
C SER A 504 20.45 -9.44 -4.28
N ILE A 505 21.32 -9.08 -5.22
CA ILE A 505 21.31 -7.75 -5.85
C ILE A 505 21.50 -7.86 -7.38
N SER A 506 20.74 -7.04 -8.12
CA SER A 506 20.90 -6.90 -9.57
C SER A 506 21.34 -5.48 -9.88
N ILE A 507 22.58 -5.32 -10.35
CA ILE A 507 23.15 -4.02 -10.66
C ILE A 507 22.82 -3.68 -12.13
N PRO A 508 22.21 -2.51 -12.41
CA PRO A 508 21.81 -2.14 -13.76
C PRO A 508 23.02 -1.79 -14.63
N ASP A 509 22.92 -2.07 -15.95
CA ASP A 509 24.04 -1.92 -16.90
C ASP A 509 24.44 -0.46 -17.13
N SER A 510 23.69 0.50 -16.57
CA SER A 510 24.04 1.90 -16.48
C SER A 510 25.19 2.21 -15.52
N VAL A 511 25.49 1.31 -14.58
CA VAL A 511 26.56 1.44 -13.59
C VAL A 511 27.90 1.13 -14.24
N THR A 512 28.82 2.08 -14.20
CA THR A 512 30.16 1.98 -14.78
C THR A 512 31.25 1.80 -13.74
N THR A 513 30.92 2.01 -12.45
CA THR A 513 31.88 1.95 -11.35
C THR A 513 31.21 1.34 -10.12
N ILE A 514 31.83 0.30 -9.57
CA ILE A 514 31.48 -0.27 -8.27
C ILE A 514 32.77 -0.29 -7.46
N GLY A 515 32.82 0.41 -6.33
CA GLY A 515 34.03 0.59 -5.54
C GLY A 515 34.47 -0.65 -4.75
N ALA A 516 35.68 -0.57 -4.20
CA ALA A 516 36.23 -1.60 -3.30
C ALA A 516 35.28 -1.90 -2.12
N GLU A 517 35.21 -3.18 -1.73
CA GLU A 517 34.38 -3.68 -0.62
C GLU A 517 32.86 -3.34 -0.72
N ALA A 518 32.36 -2.88 -1.87
CA ALA A 518 30.99 -2.34 -1.98
C ALA A 518 29.87 -3.32 -1.59
N LEU A 519 30.11 -4.64 -1.68
CA LEU A 519 29.20 -5.71 -1.28
C LEU A 519 29.87 -6.71 -0.31
N ALA A 520 31.01 -6.37 0.29
CA ALA A 520 31.71 -7.27 1.20
C ALA A 520 30.91 -7.58 2.47
N ASN A 521 31.15 -8.76 3.05
CA ASN A 521 30.50 -9.26 4.26
C ASN A 521 28.95 -9.36 4.16
N CYS A 522 28.38 -9.40 2.95
CA CYS A 522 26.96 -9.69 2.76
C CYS A 522 26.71 -11.20 2.87
N PHE A 523 26.71 -11.74 4.10
CA PHE A 523 26.74 -13.18 4.35
C PHE A 523 25.59 -13.97 3.70
N GLU A 524 24.36 -13.45 3.62
CA GLU A 524 23.21 -14.11 2.98
C GLU A 524 23.15 -13.97 1.43
N LEU A 525 24.13 -13.29 0.81
CA LEU A 525 24.10 -12.93 -0.61
C LEU A 525 24.29 -14.15 -1.51
N LYS A 526 23.21 -14.63 -2.12
CA LYS A 526 23.18 -15.85 -2.95
C LYS A 526 23.46 -15.59 -4.43
N SER A 527 23.25 -14.36 -4.90
CA SER A 527 23.49 -13.98 -6.30
C SER A 527 23.72 -12.48 -6.48
N VAL A 528 24.60 -12.15 -7.43
CA VAL A 528 24.91 -10.79 -7.88
C VAL A 528 24.85 -10.77 -9.41
N LYS A 529 24.02 -9.90 -10.00
CA LYS A 529 24.18 -9.53 -11.41
C LYS A 529 25.12 -8.32 -11.48
N LEU A 530 26.31 -8.52 -12.04
CA LEU A 530 27.24 -7.44 -12.38
C LEU A 530 26.81 -6.74 -13.69
N PRO A 531 27.14 -5.44 -13.88
CA PRO A 531 26.76 -4.70 -15.07
C PRO A 531 27.70 -4.98 -16.25
N GLU A 532 27.16 -5.08 -17.46
CA GLU A 532 27.88 -5.49 -18.69
C GLU A 532 28.97 -4.49 -19.18
N ASN A 533 29.16 -3.36 -18.49
CA ASN A 533 30.14 -2.32 -18.81
C ASN A 533 31.28 -2.22 -17.78
N LEU A 534 31.32 -3.09 -16.77
CA LEU A 534 32.32 -3.07 -15.69
C LEU A 534 33.70 -3.49 -16.19
N THR A 535 34.75 -2.69 -15.95
CA THR A 535 36.12 -2.99 -16.45
C THR A 535 37.00 -3.77 -15.47
N THR A 536 36.67 -3.69 -14.17
CA THR A 536 37.47 -4.19 -13.05
C THR A 536 36.54 -4.79 -12.00
N ILE A 537 36.90 -5.95 -11.43
CA ILE A 537 36.35 -6.38 -10.14
C ILE A 537 37.28 -5.82 -9.07
N GLU A 538 36.84 -4.78 -8.36
CA GLU A 538 37.64 -4.04 -7.39
C GLU A 538 38.00 -4.88 -6.15
N PHE A 539 38.97 -4.37 -5.37
CA PHE A 539 39.44 -4.98 -4.12
C PHE A 539 38.28 -5.44 -3.24
N HIS A 540 38.28 -6.72 -2.89
CA HIS A 540 37.31 -7.32 -1.96
C HIS A 540 35.83 -7.05 -2.36
N LEU A 541 35.50 -6.90 -3.66
CA LEU A 541 34.16 -6.45 -4.11
C LEU A 541 32.99 -7.19 -3.45
N VAL A 542 33.04 -8.53 -3.42
CA VAL A 542 32.04 -9.43 -2.81
C VAL A 542 32.70 -10.41 -1.82
N GLY A 543 33.87 -10.07 -1.28
CA GLY A 543 34.54 -10.95 -0.32
C GLY A 543 33.71 -11.15 0.96
N GLU A 544 33.92 -12.30 1.59
CA GLU A 544 33.13 -12.86 2.68
C GLU A 544 31.62 -13.04 2.37
N CYS A 545 31.18 -12.99 1.11
CA CYS A 545 29.82 -13.39 0.71
C CYS A 545 29.67 -14.93 0.74
N SER A 546 29.64 -15.49 1.95
CA SER A 546 29.75 -16.93 2.19
C SER A 546 28.63 -17.78 1.58
N ASN A 547 27.44 -17.24 1.30
CA ASN A 547 26.36 -17.94 0.58
C ASN A 547 26.38 -17.77 -0.96
N LEU A 548 27.34 -17.04 -1.55
CA LEU A 548 27.38 -16.80 -2.99
C LEU A 548 27.76 -18.08 -3.75
N LYS A 549 26.81 -18.67 -4.48
CA LYS A 549 27.01 -19.97 -5.16
C LYS A 549 27.65 -19.89 -6.53
N GLN A 550 27.38 -18.83 -7.28
CA GLN A 550 27.87 -18.65 -8.64
C GLN A 550 27.97 -17.18 -8.98
N ILE A 551 28.93 -16.83 -9.84
CA ILE A 551 29.00 -15.50 -10.44
C ILE A 551 29.39 -15.57 -11.91
N THR A 552 28.88 -14.62 -12.69
CA THR A 552 29.30 -14.38 -14.08
C THR A 552 30.05 -13.06 -14.11
N ILE A 553 31.29 -13.11 -14.59
CA ILE A 553 32.16 -11.95 -14.78
C ILE A 553 31.94 -11.42 -16.19
N PRO A 554 31.40 -10.19 -16.39
CA PRO A 554 31.09 -9.66 -17.71
C PRO A 554 32.33 -9.56 -18.61
N ASP A 555 32.16 -9.79 -19.91
CA ASP A 555 33.26 -9.79 -20.89
C ASP A 555 34.01 -8.44 -20.98
N SER A 556 33.45 -7.35 -20.46
CA SER A 556 34.11 -6.05 -20.30
C SER A 556 35.24 -6.05 -19.26
N VAL A 557 35.23 -7.00 -18.32
CA VAL A 557 36.19 -7.08 -17.22
C VAL A 557 37.55 -7.55 -17.73
N THR A 558 38.58 -6.79 -17.38
CA THR A 558 40.00 -7.05 -17.72
C THR A 558 40.85 -7.42 -16.51
N LYS A 559 40.39 -7.09 -15.29
CA LYS A 559 41.11 -7.35 -14.04
C LYS A 559 40.19 -7.85 -12.94
N ILE A 560 40.71 -8.77 -12.13
CA ILE A 560 40.17 -9.15 -10.84
C ILE A 560 41.23 -8.76 -9.81
N GLU A 561 40.94 -7.75 -8.99
CA GLU A 561 41.86 -7.23 -7.98
C GLU A 561 41.86 -8.11 -6.71
N ASP A 562 42.72 -7.78 -5.75
CA ASP A 562 42.99 -8.61 -4.58
C ASP A 562 41.73 -8.84 -3.72
N LEU A 563 41.61 -10.03 -3.10
CA LEU A 563 40.48 -10.46 -2.26
C LEU A 563 39.07 -10.39 -2.91
N ALA A 564 38.94 -10.11 -4.21
CA ALA A 564 37.65 -9.86 -4.90
C ALA A 564 36.50 -10.83 -4.55
N PHE A 565 36.81 -12.14 -4.43
CA PHE A 565 35.92 -13.23 -4.03
C PHE A 565 36.44 -13.98 -2.79
N GLY A 566 37.39 -13.41 -2.05
CA GLY A 566 37.99 -14.02 -0.87
C GLY A 566 36.93 -14.45 0.15
N LYS A 567 37.03 -15.67 0.67
CA LYS A 567 36.10 -16.34 1.60
C LYS A 567 34.64 -16.46 1.09
N CYS A 568 34.40 -16.46 -0.21
CA CYS A 568 33.13 -16.91 -0.79
C CYS A 568 33.01 -18.44 -0.70
N SER A 569 32.90 -18.98 0.51
CA SER A 569 33.09 -20.42 0.76
C SER A 569 32.10 -21.34 0.05
N MET A 570 30.86 -20.90 -0.22
CA MET A 570 29.88 -21.66 -1.03
C MET A 570 29.99 -21.43 -2.55
N LEU A 571 31.01 -20.75 -3.06
CA LEU A 571 31.18 -20.48 -4.49
C LEU A 571 31.51 -21.76 -5.26
N GLU A 572 30.49 -22.36 -5.88
CA GLU A 572 30.60 -23.62 -6.64
C GLU A 572 31.23 -23.42 -8.03
N SER A 573 30.98 -22.26 -8.67
CA SER A 573 31.47 -21.98 -10.03
C SER A 573 31.62 -20.49 -10.36
N VAL A 574 32.56 -20.18 -11.23
CA VAL A 574 32.83 -18.83 -11.75
C VAL A 574 32.86 -18.86 -13.27
N THR A 575 31.95 -18.11 -13.92
CA THR A 575 32.01 -17.89 -15.37
C THR A 575 32.93 -16.70 -15.63
N MET A 576 34.18 -16.99 -15.99
CA MET A 576 35.23 -16.00 -16.22
C MET A 576 35.04 -15.25 -17.55
N SER A 577 35.29 -13.94 -17.54
CA SER A 577 35.46 -13.13 -18.76
C SER A 577 36.65 -13.63 -19.56
N LYS A 578 36.53 -13.71 -20.90
CA LYS A 578 37.65 -14.12 -21.76
C LYS A 578 38.78 -13.08 -21.84
N ASN A 579 38.52 -11.85 -21.38
CA ASN A 579 39.39 -10.69 -21.48
C ASN A 579 40.18 -10.39 -20.19
N VAL A 580 40.03 -11.19 -19.13
CA VAL A 580 40.82 -11.03 -17.90
C VAL A 580 42.30 -11.28 -18.18
N THR A 581 43.16 -10.33 -17.78
CA THR A 581 44.62 -10.42 -17.88
C THR A 581 45.32 -10.51 -16.53
N TYR A 582 44.63 -10.23 -15.43
CA TYR A 582 45.18 -10.19 -14.07
C TYR A 582 44.22 -10.84 -13.07
N ILE A 583 44.76 -11.71 -12.22
CA ILE A 583 44.10 -12.27 -11.04
C ILE A 583 44.94 -11.90 -9.82
N GLY A 584 44.41 -11.02 -8.97
CA GLY A 584 45.09 -10.48 -7.81
C GLY A 584 45.35 -11.48 -6.69
N SER A 585 46.09 -11.03 -5.68
CA SER A 585 46.40 -11.83 -4.50
C SER A 585 45.12 -12.16 -3.73
N GLU A 586 45.03 -13.38 -3.22
CA GLU A 586 43.91 -13.89 -2.43
C GLU A 586 42.53 -13.78 -3.14
N ALA A 587 42.49 -13.57 -4.48
CA ALA A 587 41.27 -13.26 -5.21
C ALA A 587 40.13 -14.30 -5.05
N PHE A 588 40.47 -15.58 -4.90
CA PHE A 588 39.56 -16.68 -4.58
C PHE A 588 40.01 -17.45 -3.31
N LEU A 589 40.74 -16.79 -2.40
CA LEU A 589 41.13 -17.32 -1.09
C LEU A 589 39.93 -17.99 -0.39
N TRP A 590 40.09 -19.19 0.16
CA TRP A 590 39.04 -19.94 0.87
C TRP A 590 37.69 -20.07 0.12
N CYS A 591 37.70 -20.15 -1.21
CA CYS A 591 36.54 -20.58 -2.00
C CYS A 591 36.37 -22.11 -1.93
N GLU A 592 36.06 -22.61 -0.73
CA GLU A 592 36.10 -24.04 -0.37
C GLU A 592 35.29 -24.95 -1.32
N ASN A 593 34.13 -24.49 -1.82
CA ASN A 593 33.28 -25.26 -2.74
C ASN A 593 33.62 -25.10 -4.23
N LEU A 594 34.65 -24.35 -4.61
CA LEU A 594 34.98 -24.09 -6.02
C LEU A 594 35.52 -25.34 -6.70
N GLN A 595 34.70 -26.01 -7.52
CA GLN A 595 35.04 -27.32 -8.08
C GLN A 595 35.97 -27.24 -9.30
N THR A 596 35.76 -26.24 -10.15
CA THR A 596 36.52 -26.01 -11.38
C THR A 596 36.60 -24.52 -11.68
N ILE A 597 37.72 -24.09 -12.27
CA ILE A 597 37.84 -22.76 -12.87
C ILE A 597 38.66 -22.83 -14.17
N THR A 598 38.23 -22.09 -15.19
CA THR A 598 38.97 -21.91 -16.45
C THR A 598 39.69 -20.58 -16.41
N ILE A 599 41.02 -20.61 -16.28
CA ILE A 599 41.83 -19.38 -16.30
C ILE A 599 41.90 -18.87 -17.76
N PRO A 600 41.50 -17.61 -18.05
CA PRO A 600 41.50 -17.07 -19.40
C PRO A 600 42.90 -16.98 -20.01
N LYS A 601 43.01 -17.17 -21.33
CA LYS A 601 44.27 -17.10 -22.10
C LYS A 601 44.93 -15.72 -22.16
N GLY A 602 44.29 -14.70 -21.56
CA GLY A 602 44.88 -13.37 -21.38
C GLY A 602 45.67 -13.22 -20.09
N VAL A 603 45.49 -14.11 -19.10
CA VAL A 603 46.11 -13.99 -17.77
C VAL A 603 47.61 -14.23 -17.85
N THR A 604 48.40 -13.26 -17.39
CA THR A 604 49.87 -13.33 -17.32
C THR A 604 50.38 -13.69 -15.93
N ASP A 605 49.65 -13.31 -14.89
CA ASP A 605 50.07 -13.41 -13.50
C ASP A 605 48.93 -13.93 -12.62
N ILE A 606 49.25 -14.88 -11.75
CA ILE A 606 48.37 -15.42 -10.71
C ILE A 606 48.94 -14.98 -9.36
N GLY A 607 48.22 -14.10 -8.66
CA GLY A 607 48.66 -13.46 -7.41
C GLY A 607 48.86 -14.40 -6.23
N GLU A 608 49.47 -13.86 -5.17
CA GLU A 608 49.82 -14.60 -3.96
C GLU A 608 48.57 -15.19 -3.32
N GLY A 609 48.58 -16.50 -3.04
CA GLY A 609 47.43 -17.18 -2.45
C GLY A 609 46.13 -17.10 -3.26
N ALA A 610 46.16 -16.77 -4.55
CA ALA A 610 44.97 -16.49 -5.36
C ALA A 610 43.87 -17.58 -5.32
N PHE A 611 44.25 -18.86 -5.17
CA PHE A 611 43.35 -20.01 -4.97
C PHE A 611 43.62 -20.77 -3.66
N TYR A 612 44.30 -20.14 -2.69
CA TYR A 612 44.63 -20.77 -1.41
C TYR A 612 43.35 -21.30 -0.74
N GLY A 613 43.37 -22.57 -0.31
CA GLY A 613 42.23 -23.17 0.39
C GLY A 613 40.99 -23.41 -0.47
N CYS A 614 41.10 -23.43 -1.80
CA CYS A 614 40.05 -23.93 -2.70
C CYS A 614 39.96 -25.47 -2.59
N THR A 615 39.52 -25.98 -1.44
CA THR A 615 39.60 -27.40 -1.07
C THR A 615 38.86 -28.35 -2.02
N SER A 616 37.79 -27.90 -2.68
CA SER A 616 37.05 -28.69 -3.69
C SER A 616 37.62 -28.62 -5.12
N LEU A 617 38.68 -27.85 -5.38
CA LEU A 617 39.21 -27.62 -6.73
C LEU A 617 39.92 -28.85 -7.28
N ALA A 618 39.18 -29.70 -7.97
CA ALA A 618 39.66 -31.02 -8.40
C ALA A 618 40.62 -30.97 -9.59
N SER A 619 40.48 -29.94 -10.43
CA SER A 619 41.30 -29.70 -11.62
C SER A 619 41.21 -28.23 -12.09
N LEU A 620 42.30 -27.70 -12.60
CA LEU A 620 42.35 -26.42 -13.32
C LEU A 620 43.30 -26.51 -14.52
N THR A 621 43.15 -25.61 -15.48
CA THR A 621 44.10 -25.45 -16.60
C THR A 621 44.76 -24.09 -16.51
N ILE A 622 46.08 -24.06 -16.33
CA ILE A 622 46.90 -22.84 -16.37
C ILE A 622 47.32 -22.62 -17.85
N PRO A 623 46.94 -21.52 -18.50
CA PRO A 623 47.28 -21.28 -19.90
C PRO A 623 48.75 -20.87 -20.09
N ASP A 624 49.31 -21.13 -21.28
CA ASP A 624 50.68 -20.76 -21.68
C ASP A 624 50.98 -19.24 -21.67
N SER A 625 49.96 -18.40 -21.39
CA SER A 625 50.13 -16.97 -21.16
C SER A 625 50.68 -16.63 -19.77
N VAL A 626 50.48 -17.52 -18.78
CA VAL A 626 50.86 -17.27 -17.38
C VAL A 626 52.38 -17.37 -17.25
N THR A 627 53.04 -16.24 -17.02
CA THR A 627 54.48 -16.15 -16.75
C THR A 627 54.82 -16.25 -15.28
N MET A 628 53.87 -15.91 -14.39
CA MET A 628 54.08 -15.88 -12.95
C MET A 628 52.94 -16.57 -12.19
N ILE A 629 53.35 -17.47 -11.29
CA ILE A 629 52.50 -18.05 -10.25
C ILE A 629 53.20 -17.66 -8.95
N GLU A 630 52.55 -16.84 -8.13
CA GLU A 630 53.11 -16.32 -6.89
C GLU A 630 53.12 -17.37 -5.76
N ASP A 631 53.67 -16.97 -4.62
CA ASP A 631 53.76 -17.78 -3.40
C ASP A 631 52.35 -18.23 -2.98
N ASN A 632 52.22 -19.42 -2.38
CA ASN A 632 50.96 -19.96 -1.86
C ASN A 632 49.79 -20.13 -2.87
N ALA A 633 49.96 -19.83 -4.16
CA ALA A 633 48.86 -19.59 -5.10
C ALA A 633 47.81 -20.71 -5.22
N PHE A 634 48.20 -21.98 -5.03
CA PHE A 634 47.30 -23.15 -5.00
C PHE A 634 47.46 -23.98 -3.72
N ALA A 635 48.03 -23.42 -2.65
CA ALA A 635 48.20 -24.15 -1.41
C ALA A 635 46.85 -24.56 -0.80
N ASN A 636 46.82 -25.70 -0.11
CA ASN A 636 45.62 -26.29 0.50
C ASN A 636 44.46 -26.55 -0.50
N CYS A 637 44.75 -26.69 -1.80
CA CYS A 637 43.82 -27.22 -2.79
C CYS A 637 43.72 -28.75 -2.67
N THR A 638 43.16 -29.23 -1.55
CA THR A 638 43.25 -30.64 -1.14
C THR A 638 42.63 -31.64 -2.12
N SER A 639 41.67 -31.25 -2.96
CA SER A 639 41.10 -32.11 -4.03
C SER A 639 41.90 -32.11 -5.35
N LEU A 640 42.92 -31.26 -5.52
CA LEU A 640 43.62 -31.09 -6.79
C LEU A 640 44.40 -32.37 -7.15
N THR A 641 43.97 -33.08 -8.20
CA THR A 641 44.50 -34.41 -8.54
C THR A 641 45.74 -34.40 -9.43
N SER A 642 45.89 -33.36 -10.25
CA SER A 642 47.00 -33.15 -11.18
C SER A 642 47.10 -31.66 -11.54
N VAL A 643 48.33 -31.20 -11.85
CA VAL A 643 48.57 -29.86 -12.39
C VAL A 643 49.58 -29.91 -13.54
N THR A 644 49.30 -29.12 -14.58
CA THR A 644 50.24 -28.85 -15.67
C THR A 644 50.74 -27.43 -15.54
N ILE A 645 52.03 -27.27 -15.28
CA ILE A 645 52.68 -25.97 -15.19
C ILE A 645 53.12 -25.57 -16.62
N PRO A 646 52.77 -24.38 -17.13
CA PRO A 646 53.04 -24.02 -18.52
C PRO A 646 54.51 -23.67 -18.75
N ASN A 647 54.98 -23.84 -20.00
CA ASN A 647 56.39 -23.60 -20.39
C ASN A 647 56.84 -22.12 -20.31
N SER A 648 55.93 -21.22 -19.97
CA SER A 648 56.16 -19.80 -19.68
C SER A 648 56.66 -19.56 -18.25
N VAL A 649 56.40 -20.48 -17.32
CA VAL A 649 56.80 -20.35 -15.90
C VAL A 649 58.26 -20.76 -15.71
N THR A 650 59.03 -19.91 -15.03
CA THR A 650 60.48 -20.11 -14.77
C THR A 650 60.81 -20.54 -13.34
N LYS A 651 59.88 -20.36 -12.40
CA LYS A 651 60.01 -20.78 -11.00
C LYS A 651 58.70 -21.35 -10.51
N ILE A 652 58.77 -22.45 -9.78
CA ILE A 652 57.71 -22.83 -8.84
C ILE A 652 58.09 -22.14 -7.54
N ARG A 653 57.18 -21.34 -6.99
CA ARG A 653 57.47 -20.47 -5.86
C ARG A 653 57.21 -21.18 -4.53
N ASP A 654 57.41 -20.45 -3.44
CA ASP A 654 57.34 -20.99 -2.11
C ASP A 654 55.89 -21.36 -1.78
N TYR A 655 55.68 -22.53 -1.17
CA TYR A 655 54.37 -23.09 -0.84
C TYR A 655 53.36 -23.23 -2.01
N THR A 656 53.73 -23.02 -3.29
CA THR A 656 52.75 -22.89 -4.40
C THR A 656 51.71 -24.01 -4.48
N PHE A 657 52.09 -25.26 -4.17
CA PHE A 657 51.22 -26.44 -4.12
C PHE A 657 51.28 -27.17 -2.77
N ALA A 658 51.65 -26.47 -1.68
CA ALA A 658 51.62 -27.05 -0.33
C ALA A 658 50.22 -27.58 0.02
N ASP A 659 50.13 -28.64 0.82
CA ASP A 659 48.88 -29.29 1.27
C ASP A 659 47.94 -29.77 0.14
N CYS A 660 48.43 -29.90 -1.09
CA CYS A 660 47.69 -30.53 -2.20
C CYS A 660 47.66 -32.07 -2.04
N THR A 661 47.01 -32.54 -0.97
CA THR A 661 47.05 -33.94 -0.51
C THR A 661 46.51 -34.98 -1.51
N SER A 662 45.65 -34.60 -2.47
CA SER A 662 45.21 -35.47 -3.57
C SER A 662 46.10 -35.45 -4.82
N LEU A 663 47.17 -34.63 -4.85
CA LEU A 663 48.00 -34.43 -6.03
C LEU A 663 48.82 -35.68 -6.34
N THR A 664 48.47 -36.39 -7.41
CA THR A 664 49.07 -37.70 -7.75
C THR A 664 50.33 -37.59 -8.62
N SER A 665 50.39 -36.53 -9.43
CA SER A 665 51.43 -36.26 -10.43
C SER A 665 51.52 -34.77 -10.76
N VAL A 666 52.72 -34.33 -11.09
CA VAL A 666 53.02 -32.94 -11.48
C VAL A 666 53.91 -32.94 -12.72
N THR A 667 53.53 -32.17 -13.74
CA THR A 667 54.38 -31.94 -14.92
C THR A 667 55.13 -30.63 -14.76
N ILE A 668 56.43 -30.71 -14.46
CA ILE A 668 57.33 -29.56 -14.36
C ILE A 668 58.02 -29.36 -15.74
N PRO A 669 57.83 -28.20 -16.40
CA PRO A 669 58.39 -27.95 -17.74
C PRO A 669 59.88 -27.58 -17.70
N ASN A 670 60.58 -27.80 -18.81
CA ASN A 670 62.01 -27.46 -19.00
C ASN A 670 62.34 -25.94 -18.95
N SER A 671 61.35 -25.08 -18.69
CA SER A 671 61.52 -23.67 -18.40
C SER A 671 61.84 -23.39 -16.93
N VAL A 672 61.47 -24.29 -16.02
CA VAL A 672 61.63 -24.10 -14.57
C VAL A 672 63.09 -24.28 -14.18
N THR A 673 63.67 -23.27 -13.52
CA THR A 673 65.03 -23.31 -12.96
C THR A 673 65.05 -23.53 -11.45
N THR A 674 63.93 -23.26 -10.77
CA THR A 674 63.85 -23.29 -9.30
C THR A 674 62.52 -23.90 -8.85
N ILE A 675 62.62 -24.84 -7.91
CA ILE A 675 61.50 -25.29 -7.09
C ILE A 675 61.71 -24.64 -5.72
N GLY A 676 60.75 -23.82 -5.29
CA GLY A 676 60.80 -23.02 -4.07
C GLY A 676 60.73 -23.84 -2.78
N ASP A 677 60.79 -23.13 -1.66
CA ASP A 677 60.70 -23.70 -0.32
C ASP A 677 59.26 -24.18 -0.06
N CYS A 678 59.09 -25.37 0.52
CA CYS A 678 57.79 -26.01 0.75
C CYS A 678 56.86 -26.15 -0.48
N ALA A 679 57.38 -26.00 -1.71
CA ALA A 679 56.57 -25.89 -2.93
C ALA A 679 55.56 -27.03 -3.16
N PHE A 680 55.86 -28.24 -2.69
CA PHE A 680 54.99 -29.43 -2.69
C PHE A 680 54.94 -30.09 -1.29
N GLU A 681 55.06 -29.30 -0.22
CA GLU A 681 54.87 -29.77 1.16
C GLU A 681 53.54 -30.51 1.31
N ASN A 682 53.55 -31.63 2.04
CA ASN A 682 52.37 -32.43 2.38
C ASN A 682 51.53 -32.90 1.17
N CYS A 683 52.14 -33.06 0.00
CA CYS A 683 51.53 -33.69 -1.17
C CYS A 683 51.52 -35.23 -1.00
N THR A 684 50.82 -35.74 0.02
CA THR A 684 50.85 -37.15 0.46
C THR A 684 50.43 -38.18 -0.61
N SER A 685 49.72 -37.77 -1.67
CA SER A 685 49.37 -38.66 -2.79
C SER A 685 50.37 -38.67 -3.96
N LEU A 686 51.42 -37.86 -3.90
CA LEU A 686 52.36 -37.67 -5.01
C LEU A 686 53.27 -38.90 -5.16
N THR A 687 53.10 -39.63 -6.26
CA THR A 687 53.78 -40.92 -6.46
C THR A 687 55.13 -40.81 -7.17
N SER A 688 55.25 -39.83 -8.06
CA SER A 688 56.46 -39.56 -8.85
C SER A 688 56.48 -38.10 -9.32
N VAL A 689 57.69 -37.55 -9.45
CA VAL A 689 57.93 -36.19 -9.98
C VAL A 689 59.06 -36.26 -11.00
N THR A 690 58.83 -35.70 -12.18
CA THR A 690 59.90 -35.53 -13.17
C THR A 690 60.51 -34.14 -12.98
N ILE A 691 61.72 -34.08 -12.43
CA ILE A 691 62.48 -32.83 -12.34
C ILE A 691 63.25 -32.64 -13.66
N PRO A 692 63.03 -31.54 -14.42
CA PRO A 692 63.70 -31.31 -15.70
C PRO A 692 65.14 -30.83 -15.54
N ASN A 693 65.95 -31.03 -16.60
CA ASN A 693 67.38 -30.69 -16.63
C ASN A 693 67.69 -29.19 -16.43
N SER A 694 66.68 -28.33 -16.54
CA SER A 694 66.76 -26.89 -16.29
C SER A 694 66.83 -26.52 -14.81
N VAL A 695 66.36 -27.39 -13.90
CA VAL A 695 66.30 -27.09 -12.46
C VAL A 695 67.69 -27.05 -11.86
N THR A 696 68.08 -25.91 -11.29
CA THR A 696 69.35 -25.71 -10.58
C THR A 696 69.22 -25.79 -9.07
N THR A 697 68.00 -25.60 -8.56
CA THR A 697 67.70 -25.40 -7.13
C THR A 697 66.41 -26.12 -6.76
N ILE A 698 66.47 -26.95 -5.72
CA ILE A 698 65.33 -27.52 -5.00
C ILE A 698 65.35 -26.89 -3.60
N GLY A 699 64.26 -26.27 -3.18
CA GLY A 699 64.14 -25.51 -1.93
C GLY A 699 64.16 -26.36 -0.65
N VAL A 700 64.16 -25.66 0.49
CA VAL A 700 63.95 -26.22 1.84
C VAL A 700 62.57 -26.85 1.90
N CYS A 701 62.44 -28.04 2.46
CA CYS A 701 61.16 -28.76 2.60
C CYS A 701 60.34 -28.94 1.29
N ALA A 702 60.95 -28.77 0.11
CA ALA A 702 60.23 -28.67 -1.17
C ALA A 702 59.28 -29.83 -1.49
N PHE A 703 59.55 -31.03 -0.98
CA PHE A 703 58.71 -32.23 -1.04
C PHE A 703 58.55 -32.90 0.34
N VAL A 704 58.60 -32.12 1.44
CA VAL A 704 58.42 -32.67 2.79
C VAL A 704 57.05 -33.34 2.91
N TRP A 705 56.98 -34.47 3.61
CA TRP A 705 55.76 -35.28 3.79
C TRP A 705 55.07 -35.74 2.48
N CYS A 706 55.81 -35.86 1.37
CA CYS A 706 55.33 -36.57 0.18
C CYS A 706 55.36 -38.10 0.40
N GLU A 707 54.54 -38.60 1.33
CA GLU A 707 54.57 -39.98 1.86
C GLU A 707 54.60 -41.08 0.77
N LYS A 708 53.91 -40.89 -0.36
CA LYS A 708 53.84 -41.89 -1.46
C LYS A 708 54.92 -41.74 -2.52
N LEU A 709 55.87 -40.82 -2.39
CA LEU A 709 56.90 -40.57 -3.40
C LEU A 709 57.94 -41.69 -3.42
N GLN A 710 57.84 -42.61 -4.38
CA GLN A 710 58.60 -43.87 -4.34
C GLN A 710 60.04 -43.76 -4.85
N THR A 711 60.26 -42.87 -5.82
CA THR A 711 61.53 -42.68 -6.52
C THR A 711 61.62 -41.26 -7.04
N ILE A 712 62.81 -40.68 -7.05
CA ILE A 712 63.04 -39.41 -7.77
C ILE A 712 64.37 -39.40 -8.51
N THR A 713 64.38 -38.77 -9.69
CA THR A 713 65.58 -38.51 -10.49
C THR A 713 66.02 -37.07 -10.26
N ILE A 714 67.25 -36.87 -9.77
CA ILE A 714 67.87 -35.56 -9.62
C ILE A 714 68.75 -35.30 -10.85
N PRO A 715 68.34 -34.40 -11.78
CA PRO A 715 69.00 -34.22 -13.06
C PRO A 715 70.33 -33.47 -12.94
N LYS A 716 71.09 -33.44 -14.03
CA LYS A 716 72.46 -32.89 -14.09
C LYS A 716 72.57 -31.41 -13.73
N GLY A 717 71.49 -30.64 -13.90
CA GLY A 717 71.43 -29.22 -13.62
C GLY A 717 71.41 -28.86 -12.12
N VAL A 718 70.98 -29.77 -11.25
CA VAL A 718 70.76 -29.45 -9.82
C VAL A 718 72.09 -29.19 -9.10
N THR A 719 72.22 -27.99 -8.55
CA THR A 719 73.40 -27.53 -7.79
C THR A 719 73.15 -27.39 -6.30
N TYR A 720 71.89 -27.27 -5.88
CA TYR A 720 71.47 -27.12 -4.49
C TYR A 720 70.17 -27.91 -4.22
N ILE A 721 70.15 -28.61 -3.09
CA ILE A 721 68.99 -29.26 -2.49
C ILE A 721 68.87 -28.71 -1.06
N GLY A 722 67.73 -28.12 -0.74
CA GLY A 722 67.47 -27.47 0.54
C GLY A 722 67.39 -28.43 1.72
N ASP A 723 67.38 -27.88 2.92
CA ASP A 723 67.21 -28.66 4.15
C ASP A 723 65.85 -29.36 4.18
N SER A 724 65.79 -30.56 4.74
CA SER A 724 64.57 -31.39 4.81
C SER A 724 63.79 -31.57 3.49
N ALA A 725 64.39 -31.31 2.33
CA ALA A 725 63.72 -31.23 1.02
C ALA A 725 62.87 -32.47 0.66
N PHE A 726 63.26 -33.66 1.13
CA PHE A 726 62.52 -34.92 0.97
C PHE A 726 62.18 -35.59 2.31
N SER A 727 62.26 -34.87 3.45
CA SER A 727 61.98 -35.44 4.76
C SER A 727 60.54 -35.94 4.86
N GLY A 728 60.30 -37.09 5.52
CA GLY A 728 58.97 -37.72 5.58
C GLY A 728 58.45 -38.28 4.25
N CYS A 729 59.29 -38.43 3.22
CA CYS A 729 58.96 -39.24 2.03
C CYS A 729 59.08 -40.74 2.35
N ASP A 730 58.25 -41.27 3.25
CA ASP A 730 58.40 -42.61 3.81
C ASP A 730 58.30 -43.76 2.79
N GLY A 731 57.67 -43.51 1.63
CA GLY A 731 57.64 -44.43 0.49
C GLY A 731 58.93 -44.47 -0.35
N MET A 732 59.90 -43.59 -0.09
CA MET A 732 61.10 -43.41 -0.93
C MET A 732 62.03 -44.64 -0.89
N SER A 733 62.01 -45.43 -1.96
CA SER A 733 62.88 -46.60 -2.10
C SER A 733 64.31 -46.23 -2.51
N HIS A 734 64.46 -45.26 -3.41
CA HIS A 734 65.76 -44.80 -3.90
C HIS A 734 65.73 -43.44 -4.61
N ILE A 735 66.86 -42.74 -4.56
CA ILE A 735 67.12 -41.51 -5.30
C ILE A 735 68.15 -41.79 -6.40
N THR A 736 67.86 -41.27 -7.60
CA THR A 736 68.66 -41.46 -8.81
C THR A 736 69.33 -40.15 -9.21
N MET A 737 70.60 -39.96 -8.86
CA MET A 737 71.40 -38.79 -9.26
C MET A 737 71.90 -38.94 -10.71
N GLU A 738 71.77 -37.91 -11.55
CA GLU A 738 72.45 -37.84 -12.85
C GLU A 738 73.74 -36.99 -12.83
N CYS A 739 73.88 -36.13 -11.82
CA CYS A 739 75.03 -35.24 -11.66
C CYS A 739 76.30 -36.02 -11.24
N ALA A 740 77.39 -35.82 -11.99
CA ALA A 740 78.70 -36.42 -11.70
C ALA A 740 79.53 -35.63 -10.67
N ALA A 741 78.99 -34.50 -10.19
CA ALA A 741 79.48 -33.71 -9.08
C ALA A 741 78.31 -33.58 -8.08
N PRO A 742 78.53 -33.85 -6.78
CA PRO A 742 77.45 -33.79 -5.80
C PRO A 742 76.88 -32.37 -5.68
N PRO A 743 75.53 -32.20 -5.70
CA PRO A 743 74.89 -30.94 -5.34
C PRO A 743 75.24 -30.54 -3.90
N LYS A 744 75.16 -29.24 -3.60
CA LYS A 744 75.11 -28.79 -2.20
C LYS A 744 73.83 -29.33 -1.56
N ILE A 745 73.95 -29.86 -0.35
CA ILE A 745 72.88 -30.50 0.42
C ILE A 745 73.16 -30.25 1.91
N ASN A 746 72.11 -30.21 2.73
CA ASN A 746 72.22 -30.19 4.18
C ASN A 746 72.07 -31.60 4.76
N GLU A 747 72.18 -31.72 6.08
CA GLU A 747 72.31 -33.01 6.76
C GLU A 747 71.02 -33.85 6.78
N ASP A 748 69.84 -33.22 6.75
CA ASP A 748 68.54 -33.89 6.87
C ASP A 748 67.69 -33.79 5.57
N SER A 749 68.30 -33.39 4.45
CA SER A 749 67.63 -33.16 3.15
C SER A 749 66.99 -34.40 2.49
N ILE A 750 67.45 -35.60 2.82
CA ILE A 750 67.01 -36.90 2.26
C ILE A 750 66.70 -37.86 3.42
N PRO A 751 65.62 -38.67 3.35
CA PRO A 751 65.31 -39.64 4.40
C PRO A 751 66.44 -40.62 4.65
N GLU A 752 66.66 -40.96 5.92
CA GLU A 752 67.62 -42.00 6.29
C GLU A 752 67.23 -43.35 5.65
N GLU A 753 68.20 -44.24 5.48
CA GLU A 753 68.05 -45.56 4.83
C GLU A 753 67.71 -45.55 3.31
N THR A 754 67.39 -44.41 2.71
CA THR A 754 67.16 -44.28 1.26
C THR A 754 68.39 -44.62 0.43
N THR A 755 68.28 -45.56 -0.52
CA THR A 755 69.39 -45.91 -1.43
C THR A 755 69.65 -44.77 -2.43
N ILE A 756 70.90 -44.30 -2.53
CA ILE A 756 71.28 -43.20 -3.42
C ILE A 756 72.16 -43.75 -4.55
N TYR A 757 71.60 -43.84 -5.75
CA TYR A 757 72.35 -44.26 -6.93
C TYR A 757 73.02 -43.06 -7.59
N VAL A 758 74.34 -43.08 -7.72
CA VAL A 758 75.14 -42.05 -8.42
C VAL A 758 75.74 -42.58 -9.73
N PRO A 759 76.15 -41.71 -10.67
CA PRO A 759 76.79 -42.16 -11.91
C PRO A 759 78.12 -42.89 -11.65
N ALA A 760 78.42 -43.91 -12.46
CA ALA A 760 79.67 -44.67 -12.38
C ALA A 760 80.93 -43.77 -12.31
N GLY A 761 81.86 -44.11 -11.41
CA GLY A 761 83.05 -43.32 -11.12
C GLY A 761 82.83 -42.03 -10.31
N SER A 762 81.60 -41.77 -9.82
CA SER A 762 81.28 -40.56 -9.04
C SER A 762 81.20 -40.78 -7.53
N LYS A 763 81.12 -42.03 -7.04
CA LYS A 763 80.93 -42.34 -5.61
C LYS A 763 81.99 -41.71 -4.71
N VAL A 764 83.26 -41.70 -5.13
CA VAL A 764 84.34 -41.06 -4.36
C VAL A 764 84.12 -39.56 -4.20
N LYS A 765 83.58 -38.87 -5.21
CA LYS A 765 83.27 -37.43 -5.12
C LYS A 765 82.14 -37.14 -4.14
N TYR A 766 81.09 -37.97 -4.15
CA TYR A 766 79.99 -37.89 -3.19
C TYR A 766 80.48 -38.15 -1.76
N LEU A 767 81.27 -39.21 -1.54
CA LEU A 767 81.83 -39.55 -0.22
C LEU A 767 82.81 -38.49 0.33
N ASN A 768 83.44 -37.69 -0.54
CA ASN A 768 84.30 -36.56 -0.16
C ASN A 768 83.54 -35.22 -0.09
N SER A 769 82.22 -35.25 0.11
CA SER A 769 81.35 -34.06 0.17
C SER A 769 80.36 -34.14 1.36
N MET A 770 79.42 -33.20 1.43
CA MET A 770 78.35 -33.19 2.45
C MET A 770 77.46 -34.44 2.39
N TRP A 771 77.46 -35.16 1.26
CA TRP A 771 76.79 -36.47 1.11
C TRP A 771 77.43 -37.62 1.92
N SER A 772 78.55 -37.37 2.62
CA SER A 772 79.26 -38.38 3.42
C SER A 772 78.44 -38.98 4.58
N ARG A 773 77.42 -38.28 5.10
CA ARG A 773 76.45 -38.86 6.07
C ARG A 773 75.74 -40.08 5.50
N TYR A 774 75.37 -40.06 4.22
CA TYR A 774 74.70 -41.16 3.51
C TYR A 774 75.64 -42.25 2.98
N ARG A 775 76.90 -42.32 3.45
CA ARG A 775 77.96 -43.22 2.92
C ARG A 775 77.59 -44.71 2.81
N ASN A 776 76.70 -45.20 3.67
CA ASN A 776 76.25 -46.59 3.68
C ASN A 776 75.22 -46.89 2.58
N TYR A 777 74.55 -45.86 2.06
CA TYR A 777 73.44 -45.98 1.12
C TYR A 777 73.80 -45.53 -0.32
N ILE A 778 74.97 -44.90 -0.51
CA ILE A 778 75.45 -44.48 -1.82
C ILE A 778 75.99 -45.68 -2.63
N GLN A 779 75.39 -45.93 -3.79
CA GLN A 779 75.77 -46.98 -4.75
C GLN A 779 76.06 -46.37 -6.12
N GLU A 780 76.93 -46.99 -6.93
CA GLU A 780 77.07 -46.61 -8.35
C GLU A 780 76.09 -47.44 -9.19
N ARG A 781 75.59 -46.88 -10.30
CA ARG A 781 74.84 -47.64 -11.33
C ARG A 781 75.77 -48.25 -12.37
#